data_AF-A0A7X7QGC7-F1
#
_entry.id   AF-A0A7X7QGC7-F1
#
_cell.length_a   1.000
_cell.length_b   1.000
_cell.length_c   1.000
_cell.angle_alpha   90.00
_cell.angle_beta   90.00
_cell.angle_gamma   90.00
#
_symmetry.space_group_name_H-M   'P 1'
#
loop_
_entity.id
_entity.type
_entity.pdbx_description
1 polymer ?
#
loop_
_entity_poly.entity_id
_entity_poly.type
_entity_poly.pdbx_seq_one_letter_code
_entity_poly.pdbx_strand_id
1 'polypeptide(L)'
;LDQLDELAVDPRAYDFDHPVSKRPNYLFGQWDMHKLDESGASRRYILQQIAIDAMIERLEDRGRLPREQVLFEEAAVLAGTMLMGSGVSGNRPEVHDSSVTLGNLLPKIAVYRDAFYQHLLDRLKGPHAQRLAKEAALLKQPLGGARQHFNHFMTECRAKQLQHVQLAQFFASLGCDQDAMKHATVVSVASARMTCEMQCLMAAAGLALDRGRIDAAAEKLPKIEDLLHRAIECGALVDPWNILGFGGQFSLFPAVENSIYDQRVDDLLDIMSDIFLLYGQIHRAAAAAGNLALQQTLSASLAALASWWDQFASVEVGSLEGVSGQETLESADSVAAAIGAWHKGGAAAGDVAFWREHIEHFTSPKAYALVVDTLLEHRDFVAAMGLLVQWLSQADVIPLVEEDYSFHDLALSWMEMLWEDPSADDESRQQPAPPSRSARRRMTAADASGIPPRQRWEMAKKYLDYLEANADEYWQVPRFEMAAEALGDERLPDGEESGDFDEEDFDEEADDDGLFGAAYENVTFRDSAEDGIEGEMYESGPSLTEFELVGEAERIVSRLNFLTTVAQLWKLSATASAFAESPGRDEALAGWLEQATRNHWRLIELLDCVHRHRIPPPRGSQESLMEYDRRKSVKETLLEEIIQSCVETTDAVRMIRASMGRPKEDADAEEWERIADQALLALLRRDVQELRRLWPGFLAAIGKQPLLYMSVSRGGNPRRIVASRSRQRVIRRLLAGLPRLGLLVETCQLLETAQAMEARHPVGPGAITEFDSIFDDGCRGVIRCLAESAAEWDRQRADDELVNYLEELVDVLLHCWLTHSRRVRLSVLEIVDDATRWTMLNKFIEHYGADLFTQHFMNLGNLRGILQQGVANYLESLREEPDNDELPRLIEDLDVKISLSDAAHWLGVAIEAVVENYGSYIDYNSITTQSDRGEMLYTLLDFLRLKVNYDRQAWLLRPVMLAHEVLVRCGRRRAADVWRSAVAARTAPLAAEHLKNFERLSKRYGMKLPSVAEHLAERFVLPLDIDQLRALVRPVAEGAREGRRPRALEQLRKRIDQFTSRPTGAGYETPKWIEALKNELDATAYQSDEDFGIIDSLVRIPQKRLSPAEFKKQIEQMFDDEMRGTFSYWP
;
A
#
# COMPACT_ATOMS: atom_id res chain seq x y z
N LEU A 1 46.83 -16.29 0.18
CA LEU A 1 47.09 -16.46 1.62
C LEU A 1 48.55 -16.17 1.98
N ASP A 2 49.55 -16.70 1.26
CA ASP A 2 50.98 -16.38 1.51
C ASP A 2 51.34 -14.88 1.35
N GLN A 3 50.47 -14.10 0.73
CA GLN A 3 50.60 -12.64 0.57
C GLN A 3 49.85 -11.82 1.65
N LEU A 4 49.16 -12.47 2.59
CA LEU A 4 48.40 -11.80 3.66
C LEU A 4 49.34 -11.40 4.80
N ASP A 5 49.53 -10.10 5.00
CA ASP A 5 50.35 -9.55 6.08
C ASP A 5 49.53 -9.23 7.35
N GLU A 6 48.24 -8.89 7.18
CA GLU A 6 47.38 -8.43 8.27
C GLU A 6 45.92 -8.85 8.07
N LEU A 7 45.30 -9.36 9.13
CA LEU A 7 43.87 -9.61 9.21
C LEU A 7 43.27 -8.60 10.21
N ALA A 8 42.41 -7.71 9.71
CA ALA A 8 41.76 -6.67 10.49
C ALA A 8 40.25 -6.92 10.60
N VAL A 9 39.60 -6.31 11.57
CA VAL A 9 38.15 -6.37 11.76
C VAL A 9 37.58 -4.96 11.68
N ASP A 10 36.53 -4.80 10.87
CA ASP A 10 35.71 -3.61 10.82
C ASP A 10 34.60 -3.70 11.89
N PRO A 11 34.65 -2.86 12.94
CA PRO A 11 33.70 -2.92 14.04
C PRO A 11 32.36 -2.22 13.74
N ARG A 12 32.19 -1.64 12.54
CA ARG A 12 30.94 -0.98 12.16
C ARG A 12 29.79 -1.98 12.19
N ALA A 13 28.65 -1.53 12.71
CA ALA A 13 27.45 -2.34 12.73
C ALA A 13 26.99 -2.66 11.31
N TYR A 14 26.45 -3.85 11.11
CA TYR A 14 25.79 -4.21 9.87
C TYR A 14 24.55 -3.33 9.69
N ASP A 15 24.57 -2.47 8.67
CA ASP A 15 23.42 -1.70 8.20
C ASP A 15 22.88 -2.39 6.94
N PHE A 16 21.67 -2.92 7.01
CA PHE A 16 21.05 -3.61 5.89
C PHE A 16 20.66 -2.64 4.76
N ASP A 17 20.22 -1.43 5.11
CA ASP A 17 19.69 -0.45 4.16
C ASP A 17 20.82 0.21 3.37
N HIS A 18 22.05 0.20 3.91
CA HIS A 18 23.20 0.72 3.19
C HIS A 18 23.52 -0.17 1.95
N PRO A 19 23.57 0.41 0.73
CA PRO A 19 23.81 -0.35 -0.52
C PRO A 19 25.17 -1.07 -0.57
N VAL A 20 26.14 -0.69 0.26
CA VAL A 20 27.44 -1.36 0.36
C VAL A 20 27.29 -2.84 0.76
N SER A 21 26.23 -3.19 1.50
CA SER A 21 25.93 -4.56 1.92
C SER A 21 25.64 -5.49 0.74
N LYS A 22 25.19 -4.93 -0.39
CA LYS A 22 24.91 -5.63 -1.64
C LYS A 22 26.18 -5.86 -2.48
N ARG A 23 27.32 -5.27 -2.11
CA ARG A 23 28.59 -5.52 -2.81
C ARG A 23 29.02 -6.97 -2.63
N PRO A 24 29.57 -7.60 -3.69
CA PRO A 24 30.06 -8.96 -3.60
C PRO A 24 31.06 -9.14 -2.44
N ASN A 25 30.84 -10.19 -1.67
CA ASN A 25 31.67 -10.61 -0.55
C ASN A 25 31.79 -9.60 0.62
N TYR A 26 31.17 -8.42 0.56
CA TYR A 26 31.35 -7.37 1.57
C TYR A 26 31.04 -7.85 2.99
N LEU A 27 29.91 -8.54 3.17
CA LEU A 27 29.45 -9.06 4.46
C LEU A 27 30.43 -10.05 5.10
N PHE A 28 31.25 -10.74 4.30
CA PHE A 28 32.28 -11.65 4.79
C PHE A 28 33.63 -10.96 4.97
N GLY A 29 33.91 -9.94 4.14
CA GLY A 29 35.13 -9.16 4.18
C GLY A 29 35.67 -8.83 2.79
N GLN A 30 36.58 -7.86 2.72
CA GLN A 30 37.23 -7.44 1.47
C GLN A 30 38.71 -7.17 1.69
N TRP A 31 39.47 -7.22 0.61
CA TRP A 31 40.87 -6.82 0.63
C TRP A 31 40.98 -5.29 0.66
N ASP A 32 41.85 -4.77 1.52
CA ASP A 32 42.03 -3.34 1.75
C ASP A 32 42.87 -2.69 0.65
N MET A 33 42.23 -1.86 -0.17
CA MET A 33 42.88 -1.09 -1.23
C MET A 33 43.82 0.01 -0.71
N HIS A 34 43.77 0.35 0.57
CA HIS A 34 44.70 1.30 1.18
C HIS A 34 46.03 0.67 1.62
N LYS A 35 46.20 -0.65 1.50
CA LYS A 35 47.44 -1.37 1.84
C LYS A 35 47.85 -2.33 0.72
N LEU A 36 48.47 -1.75 -0.30
CA LEU A 36 49.00 -2.45 -1.48
C LEU A 36 50.51 -2.70 -1.35
N ASP A 37 51.00 -3.75 -1.99
CA ASP A 37 52.44 -3.95 -2.21
C ASP A 37 52.95 -3.23 -3.46
N GLU A 38 54.26 -3.34 -3.73
CA GLU A 38 54.90 -2.77 -4.93
C GLU A 38 54.35 -3.34 -6.24
N SER A 39 53.72 -4.52 -6.21
CA SER A 39 53.05 -5.13 -7.35
C SER A 39 51.58 -4.73 -7.44
N GLY A 40 51.07 -3.85 -6.57
CA GLY A 40 49.68 -3.40 -6.52
C GLY A 40 48.70 -4.41 -5.94
N ALA A 41 49.16 -5.50 -5.33
CA ALA A 41 48.29 -6.49 -4.69
C ALA A 41 48.02 -6.12 -3.22
N SER A 42 46.77 -6.29 -2.79
CA SER A 42 46.34 -5.98 -1.42
C SER A 42 46.95 -6.94 -0.41
N ARG A 43 47.45 -6.40 0.71
CA ARG A 43 48.18 -7.15 1.75
C ARG A 43 47.43 -7.29 3.08
N ARG A 44 46.32 -6.58 3.23
CA ARG A 44 45.42 -6.67 4.39
C ARG A 44 44.03 -7.13 3.96
N TYR A 45 43.45 -8.04 4.74
CA TYR A 45 42.06 -8.44 4.60
C TYR A 45 41.24 -7.91 5.78
N ILE A 46 40.12 -7.25 5.50
CA ILE A 46 39.22 -6.67 6.49
C ILE A 46 37.98 -7.54 6.58
N LEU A 47 37.79 -8.16 7.75
CA LEU A 47 36.59 -8.93 8.10
C LEU A 47 35.52 -8.01 8.66
N GLN A 48 34.26 -8.28 8.33
CA GLN A 48 33.14 -7.60 8.97
C GLN A 48 32.80 -8.26 10.30
N GLN A 49 32.52 -7.45 11.32
CA GLN A 49 32.13 -7.95 12.65
C GLN A 49 30.95 -8.94 12.59
N ILE A 50 29.96 -8.67 11.74
CA ILE A 50 28.76 -9.51 11.60
C ILE A 50 29.08 -10.95 11.19
N ALA A 51 30.09 -11.15 10.34
CA ALA A 51 30.49 -12.50 9.95
C ALA A 51 31.17 -13.25 11.09
N ILE A 52 31.96 -12.55 11.91
CA ILE A 52 32.57 -13.14 13.09
C ILE A 52 31.49 -13.50 14.11
N ASP A 53 30.51 -12.62 14.32
CA ASP A 53 29.40 -12.84 15.25
C ASP A 53 28.59 -14.08 14.85
N ALA A 54 28.26 -14.24 13.57
CA ALA A 54 27.57 -15.44 13.04
C ALA A 54 28.37 -16.73 13.30
N MET A 55 29.69 -16.69 13.08
CA MET A 55 30.55 -17.85 13.32
C MET A 55 30.63 -18.21 14.81
N ILE A 56 30.69 -17.21 15.69
CA ILE A 56 30.71 -17.39 17.14
C ILE A 56 29.37 -17.96 17.61
N GLU A 57 28.25 -17.43 17.12
CA GLU A 57 26.92 -17.91 17.48
C GLU A 57 26.75 -19.40 17.14
N ARG A 58 27.16 -19.84 15.94
CA ARG A 58 27.14 -21.28 15.58
C ARG A 58 27.99 -22.16 16.50
N LEU A 59 29.11 -21.64 17.00
CA LEU A 59 29.99 -22.37 17.91
C LEU A 59 29.38 -22.52 19.30
N GLU A 60 28.65 -21.50 19.75
CA GLU A 60 27.93 -21.49 21.01
C GLU A 60 26.69 -22.37 20.92
N ASP A 61 25.86 -22.23 19.88
CA ASP A 61 24.66 -23.03 19.61
C ASP A 61 24.89 -24.23 18.66
N ARG A 62 26.03 -24.91 18.84
CA ARG A 62 26.40 -26.12 18.07
C ARG A 62 25.49 -27.34 18.31
N GLY A 63 24.48 -27.22 19.18
CA GLY A 63 23.65 -28.33 19.64
C GLY A 63 24.47 -29.52 20.16
N ARG A 64 24.31 -30.68 19.53
CA ARG A 64 25.01 -31.94 19.91
C ARG A 64 26.35 -32.16 19.19
N LEU A 65 26.78 -31.22 18.33
CA LEU A 65 28.00 -31.38 17.56
C LEU A 65 29.26 -31.11 18.40
N PRO A 66 30.38 -31.81 18.13
CA PRO A 66 31.66 -31.48 18.77
C PRO A 66 32.14 -30.08 18.37
N ARG A 67 32.55 -29.28 19.37
CA ARG A 67 33.02 -27.90 19.16
C ARG A 67 34.17 -27.83 18.15
N GLU A 68 35.12 -28.77 18.22
CA GLU A 68 36.27 -28.81 17.30
C GLU A 68 35.85 -29.02 15.83
N GLN A 69 34.79 -29.80 15.59
CA GLN A 69 34.28 -30.02 14.22
C GLN A 69 33.63 -28.76 13.66
N VAL A 70 32.80 -28.08 14.47
CA VAL A 70 32.15 -26.83 14.05
C VAL A 70 33.18 -25.71 13.85
N LEU A 71 34.19 -25.62 14.72
CA LEU A 71 35.29 -24.66 14.56
C LEU A 71 36.09 -24.89 13.28
N PHE A 72 36.36 -26.15 12.96
CA PHE A 72 37.00 -26.50 11.69
C PHE A 72 36.13 -26.10 10.49
N GLU A 73 34.82 -26.34 10.55
CA GLU A 73 33.89 -25.96 9.48
C GLU A 73 33.82 -24.46 9.28
N GLU A 74 33.69 -23.67 10.34
CA GLU A 74 33.67 -22.20 10.23
C GLU A 74 34.99 -21.63 9.73
N ALA A 75 36.12 -22.17 10.21
CA ALA A 75 37.43 -21.78 9.69
C ALA A 75 37.59 -22.10 8.19
N ALA A 76 37.02 -23.23 7.74
CA ALA A 76 37.02 -23.59 6.33
C ALA A 76 36.14 -22.65 5.50
N VAL A 77 34.94 -22.28 5.99
CA VAL A 77 34.07 -21.33 5.31
C VAL A 77 34.71 -19.95 5.22
N LEU A 78 35.32 -19.47 6.32
CA LEU A 78 36.07 -18.22 6.35
C LEU A 78 37.21 -18.20 5.31
N ALA A 79 37.98 -19.29 5.22
CA ALA A 79 39.03 -19.40 4.21
C ALA A 79 38.45 -19.40 2.78
N GLY A 80 37.30 -20.04 2.57
CA GLY A 80 36.57 -20.04 1.30
C GLY A 80 36.09 -18.64 0.90
N THR A 81 35.55 -17.85 1.83
CA THR A 81 35.08 -16.48 1.56
C THR A 81 36.24 -15.51 1.36
N MET A 82 37.35 -15.66 2.07
CA MET A 82 38.59 -14.91 1.79
C MET A 82 39.13 -15.20 0.37
N LEU A 83 39.06 -16.46 -0.07
CA LEU A 83 39.42 -16.85 -1.44
C LEU A 83 38.48 -16.21 -2.47
N MET A 84 37.16 -16.20 -2.22
CA MET A 84 36.22 -15.50 -3.11
C MET A 84 36.51 -13.98 -3.16
N GLY A 85 36.71 -13.35 -2.02
CA GLY A 85 37.07 -11.93 -1.92
C GLY A 85 38.35 -11.58 -2.69
N SER A 86 39.27 -12.53 -2.83
CA SER A 86 40.49 -12.36 -3.63
C SER A 86 40.20 -12.17 -5.12
N GLY A 87 39.16 -12.81 -5.65
CA GLY A 87 38.72 -12.64 -7.05
C GLY A 87 38.01 -11.30 -7.31
N VAL A 88 37.45 -10.68 -6.27
CA VAL A 88 36.73 -9.40 -6.35
C VAL A 88 37.67 -8.21 -6.12
N SER A 89 38.46 -8.24 -5.05
CA SER A 89 39.20 -7.08 -4.51
C SER A 89 40.68 -7.37 -4.19
N GLY A 90 41.16 -8.60 -4.39
CA GLY A 90 42.52 -8.98 -3.99
C GLY A 90 43.64 -8.57 -4.96
N ASN A 91 43.28 -8.10 -6.15
CA ASN A 91 44.21 -7.78 -7.23
C ASN A 91 44.37 -6.26 -7.40
N ARG A 92 45.18 -5.81 -8.36
CA ARG A 92 45.40 -4.38 -8.61
C ARG A 92 44.08 -3.66 -8.89
N PRO A 93 43.93 -2.38 -8.48
CA PRO A 93 42.69 -1.61 -8.70
C PRO A 93 42.18 -1.59 -10.16
N GLU A 94 43.08 -1.67 -11.15
CA GLU A 94 42.74 -1.61 -12.58
C GLU A 94 42.42 -2.98 -13.23
N VAL A 95 42.34 -4.07 -12.45
CA VAL A 95 42.18 -5.43 -13.01
C VAL A 95 40.81 -5.67 -13.62
N HIS A 96 39.78 -5.04 -13.05
CA HIS A 96 38.42 -5.10 -13.56
C HIS A 96 38.07 -3.70 -14.07
N ASP A 97 37.91 -3.58 -15.38
CA ASP A 97 37.42 -2.35 -16.01
C ASP A 97 35.89 -2.37 -16.09
N SER A 98 35.30 -1.36 -16.72
CA SER A 98 33.85 -1.24 -16.89
C SER A 98 33.24 -2.28 -17.84
N SER A 99 34.05 -3.09 -18.53
CA SER A 99 33.57 -4.19 -19.39
C SER A 99 33.33 -5.49 -18.60
N VAL A 100 33.87 -5.58 -17.38
CA VAL A 100 33.70 -6.75 -16.50
C VAL A 100 32.47 -6.58 -15.63
N THR A 101 31.47 -7.43 -15.86
CA THR A 101 30.21 -7.44 -15.13
C THR A 101 30.20 -8.43 -13.98
N LEU A 102 29.42 -8.14 -12.93
CA LEU A 102 29.21 -9.09 -11.84
C LEU A 102 28.58 -10.41 -12.33
N GLY A 103 27.69 -10.34 -13.34
CA GLY A 103 27.07 -11.53 -13.95
C GLY A 103 28.10 -12.51 -14.52
N ASN A 104 29.15 -11.99 -15.16
CA ASN A 104 30.22 -12.81 -15.74
C ASN A 104 31.30 -13.22 -14.73
N LEU A 105 31.51 -12.41 -13.69
CA LEU A 105 32.58 -12.59 -12.72
C LEU A 105 32.20 -13.58 -11.59
N LEU A 106 30.99 -13.45 -11.04
CA LEU A 106 30.57 -14.25 -9.88
C LEU A 106 30.57 -15.77 -10.12
N PRO A 107 30.09 -16.30 -11.27
CA PRO A 107 30.15 -17.73 -11.55
C PRO A 107 31.59 -18.27 -11.54
N LYS A 108 32.55 -17.50 -12.09
CA LYS A 108 33.97 -17.85 -12.11
C LYS A 108 34.56 -17.88 -10.70
N ILE A 109 34.17 -16.93 -9.85
CA ILE A 109 34.62 -16.86 -8.45
C ILE A 109 34.04 -18.00 -7.60
N ALA A 110 32.77 -18.37 -7.81
CA ALA A 110 32.13 -19.47 -7.10
C ALA A 110 32.86 -20.81 -7.30
N VAL A 111 33.42 -21.05 -8.50
CA VAL A 111 34.22 -22.24 -8.80
C VAL A 111 35.46 -22.36 -7.89
N TYR A 112 36.09 -21.25 -7.51
CA TYR A 112 37.26 -21.27 -6.61
C TYR A 112 36.91 -21.83 -5.24
N ARG A 113 35.79 -21.37 -4.69
CA ARG A 113 35.25 -21.83 -3.41
C ARG A 113 34.89 -23.31 -3.47
N ASP A 114 34.18 -23.72 -4.51
CA ASP A 114 33.69 -25.10 -4.62
C ASP A 114 34.84 -26.10 -4.83
N ALA A 115 35.85 -25.73 -5.62
CA ALA A 115 37.08 -26.51 -5.76
C ALA A 115 37.85 -26.62 -4.43
N PHE A 116 37.94 -25.52 -3.68
CA PHE A 116 38.58 -25.51 -2.36
C PHE A 116 37.85 -26.44 -1.37
N TYR A 117 36.51 -26.33 -1.28
CA TYR A 117 35.72 -27.18 -0.40
C TYR A 117 35.79 -28.66 -0.79
N GLN A 118 35.76 -28.98 -2.09
CA GLN A 118 35.88 -30.36 -2.55
C GLN A 118 37.23 -30.95 -2.13
N HIS A 119 38.32 -30.22 -2.37
CA HIS A 119 39.67 -30.64 -1.98
C HIS A 119 39.82 -30.81 -0.46
N LEU A 120 39.15 -29.99 0.33
CA LEU A 120 39.12 -30.13 1.78
C LEU A 120 38.36 -31.39 2.22
N LEU A 121 37.18 -31.63 1.63
CA LEU A 121 36.35 -32.80 1.92
C LEU A 121 37.04 -34.11 1.55
N ASP A 122 37.75 -34.16 0.43
CA ASP A 122 38.48 -35.36 -0.02
C ASP A 122 39.63 -35.74 0.93
N ARG A 123 40.17 -34.77 1.68
CA ARG A 123 41.25 -34.99 2.67
C ARG A 123 40.73 -35.37 4.05
N LEU A 124 39.47 -35.06 4.37
CA LEU A 124 38.84 -35.39 5.65
C LEU A 124 38.53 -36.89 5.72
N LYS A 125 38.78 -37.50 6.90
CA LYS A 125 38.52 -38.92 7.15
C LYS A 125 37.74 -39.11 8.44
N GLY A 126 37.02 -40.23 8.53
CA GLY A 126 36.30 -40.64 9.74
C GLY A 126 34.85 -40.13 9.81
N PRO A 127 34.23 -40.17 11.01
CA PRO A 127 32.81 -39.86 11.20
C PRO A 127 32.41 -38.43 10.78
N HIS A 128 33.30 -37.46 10.94
CA HIS A 128 33.07 -36.06 10.53
C HIS A 128 32.91 -35.92 9.02
N ALA A 129 33.81 -36.55 8.24
CA ALA A 129 33.74 -36.57 6.78
C ALA A 129 32.46 -37.23 6.27
N GLN A 130 32.04 -38.35 6.88
CA GLN A 130 30.79 -39.03 6.53
C GLN A 130 29.55 -38.17 6.82
N ARG A 131 29.58 -37.36 7.89
CA ARG A 131 28.50 -36.41 8.18
C ARG A 131 28.45 -35.30 7.13
N LEU A 132 29.59 -34.67 6.84
CA LEU A 132 29.65 -33.58 5.85
C LEU A 132 29.27 -34.05 4.44
N ALA A 133 29.62 -35.28 4.05
CA ALA A 133 29.18 -35.86 2.78
C ALA A 133 27.65 -36.05 2.73
N LYS A 134 27.02 -36.50 3.83
CA LYS A 134 25.56 -36.62 3.92
C LYS A 134 24.87 -35.25 3.91
N GLU A 135 25.42 -34.29 4.64
CA GLU A 135 24.94 -32.91 4.67
C GLU A 135 25.02 -32.27 3.29
N ALA A 136 26.16 -32.39 2.60
CA ALA A 136 26.34 -31.87 1.25
C ALA A 136 25.39 -32.53 0.23
N ALA A 137 25.09 -33.82 0.37
CA ALA A 137 24.13 -34.50 -0.49
C ALA A 137 22.68 -34.03 -0.28
N LEU A 138 22.33 -33.70 0.97
CA LEU A 138 21.01 -33.18 1.36
C LEU A 138 20.83 -31.72 0.94
N LEU A 139 21.80 -30.86 1.28
CA LEU A 139 21.78 -29.41 1.04
C LEU A 139 22.25 -29.03 -0.36
N LYS A 140 22.75 -30.00 -1.14
CA LYS A 140 23.29 -29.83 -2.48
C LYS A 140 24.51 -28.89 -2.58
N GLN A 141 25.16 -28.63 -1.45
CA GLN A 141 26.35 -27.79 -1.35
C GLN A 141 27.32 -28.28 -0.26
N PRO A 142 28.64 -28.38 -0.54
CA PRO A 142 29.67 -28.59 0.48
C PRO A 142 29.61 -27.54 1.60
N LEU A 143 29.72 -27.98 2.87
CA LEU A 143 29.59 -27.10 4.05
C LEU A 143 28.30 -26.27 4.06
N GLY A 144 27.24 -26.75 3.40
CA GLY A 144 25.96 -26.05 3.28
C GLY A 144 25.34 -25.69 4.62
N GLY A 145 25.57 -26.47 5.69
CA GLY A 145 25.02 -26.18 7.01
C GLY A 145 25.59 -24.90 7.64
N ALA A 146 26.84 -24.55 7.32
CA ALA A 146 27.46 -23.30 7.78
C ALA A 146 26.90 -22.09 7.00
N ARG A 147 26.77 -22.19 5.67
CA ARG A 147 26.16 -21.15 4.84
C ARG A 147 24.69 -20.92 5.20
N GLN A 148 23.92 -22.00 5.38
CA GLN A 148 22.53 -21.89 5.84
C GLN A 148 22.46 -21.21 7.20
N HIS A 149 23.31 -21.57 8.17
CA HIS A 149 23.32 -20.90 9.47
C HIS A 149 23.64 -19.42 9.35
N PHE A 150 24.68 -19.05 8.59
CA PHE A 150 25.02 -17.66 8.31
C PHE A 150 23.82 -16.90 7.70
N ASN A 151 23.17 -17.46 6.69
CA ASN A 151 21.99 -16.86 6.06
C ASN A 151 20.85 -16.67 7.08
N HIS A 152 20.57 -17.68 7.93
CA HIS A 152 19.57 -17.55 9.00
C HIS A 152 19.93 -16.44 9.98
N PHE A 153 21.18 -16.38 10.44
CA PHE A 153 21.65 -15.34 11.35
C PHE A 153 21.50 -13.94 10.75
N MET A 154 21.86 -13.77 9.48
CA MET A 154 21.68 -12.50 8.77
C MET A 154 20.21 -12.11 8.66
N THR A 155 19.34 -13.07 8.34
CA THR A 155 17.89 -12.87 8.30
C THR A 155 17.33 -12.46 9.66
N GLU A 156 17.71 -13.15 10.75
CA GLU A 156 17.27 -12.81 12.11
C GLU A 156 17.77 -11.43 12.54
N CYS A 157 19.03 -11.09 12.22
CA CYS A 157 19.58 -9.76 12.46
C CYS A 157 18.77 -8.69 11.73
N ARG A 158 18.52 -8.88 10.44
CA ARG A 158 17.73 -7.95 9.62
C ARG A 158 16.31 -7.80 10.16
N ALA A 159 15.61 -8.90 10.45
CA ALA A 159 14.26 -8.88 10.98
C ALA A 159 14.19 -8.14 12.32
N LYS A 160 15.17 -8.36 13.20
CA LYS A 160 15.31 -7.63 14.46
C LYS A 160 15.56 -6.14 14.23
N GLN A 161 16.46 -5.77 13.31
CA GLN A 161 16.72 -4.39 12.97
C GLN A 161 15.44 -3.70 12.48
N LEU A 162 14.81 -4.23 11.44
CA LEU A 162 13.58 -3.70 10.86
C LEU A 162 12.49 -3.52 11.93
N GLN A 163 12.21 -4.58 12.71
CA GLN A 163 11.19 -4.52 13.77
C GLN A 163 11.46 -3.43 14.81
N HIS A 164 12.70 -3.30 15.29
CA HIS A 164 13.04 -2.31 16.30
C HIS A 164 13.05 -0.88 15.73
N VAL A 165 13.48 -0.68 14.48
CA VAL A 165 13.41 0.63 13.80
C VAL A 165 11.97 1.06 13.61
N GLN A 166 11.12 0.18 13.09
CA GLN A 166 9.70 0.46 12.84
C GLN A 166 8.93 0.73 14.16
N LEU A 167 9.28 0.05 15.25
CA LEU A 167 8.73 0.35 16.57
C LEU A 167 9.24 1.67 17.15
N ALA A 168 10.51 1.99 16.91
CA ALA A 168 11.08 3.26 17.35
C ALA A 168 10.36 4.43 16.67
N GLN A 169 10.14 4.34 15.36
CA GLN A 169 9.30 5.27 14.59
C GLN A 169 7.87 5.35 15.15
N PHE A 170 7.20 4.21 15.35
CA PHE A 170 5.83 4.17 15.90
C PHE A 170 5.72 4.87 17.27
N PHE A 171 6.64 4.59 18.20
CA PHE A 171 6.64 5.26 19.51
C PHE A 171 7.01 6.74 19.42
N ALA A 172 7.85 7.13 18.46
CA ALA A 172 8.17 8.52 18.19
C ALA A 172 6.90 9.28 17.74
N SER A 173 6.16 8.74 16.77
CA SER A 173 4.90 9.31 16.29
C SER A 173 3.81 9.37 17.37
N LEU A 174 3.82 8.46 18.35
CA LEU A 174 2.96 8.53 19.55
C LEU A 174 3.39 9.58 20.58
N GLY A 175 4.57 10.20 20.44
CA GLY A 175 5.16 11.12 21.43
C GLY A 175 5.71 10.43 22.67
N CYS A 176 6.14 9.17 22.55
CA CYS A 176 6.69 8.35 23.62
C CYS A 176 8.23 8.25 23.52
N ASP A 177 8.94 9.38 23.61
CA ASP A 177 10.38 9.52 23.35
C ASP A 177 11.25 8.46 24.07
N GLN A 178 10.93 8.18 25.34
CA GLN A 178 11.72 7.22 26.13
C GLN A 178 11.62 5.78 25.62
N ASP A 179 10.50 5.39 25.02
CA ASP A 179 10.34 4.05 24.47
C ASP A 179 10.89 3.97 23.06
N ALA A 180 10.69 5.01 22.25
CA ALA A 180 11.33 5.14 20.94
C ALA A 180 12.85 4.96 21.04
N MET A 181 13.50 5.70 21.95
CA MET A 181 14.95 5.60 22.16
C MET A 181 15.39 4.24 22.72
N LYS A 182 14.57 3.55 23.52
CA LYS A 182 14.90 2.18 23.97
C LYS A 182 14.96 1.23 22.77
N HIS A 183 13.98 1.28 21.88
CA HIS A 183 13.96 0.43 20.69
C HIS A 183 15.08 0.80 19.71
N ALA A 184 15.35 2.09 19.49
CA ALA A 184 16.46 2.55 18.66
C ALA A 184 17.83 2.09 19.21
N THR A 185 18.02 2.09 20.53
CA THR A 185 19.29 1.67 21.17
C THR A 185 19.55 0.16 21.04
N VAL A 186 18.50 -0.66 20.86
CA VAL A 186 18.66 -2.11 20.61
C VAL A 186 19.34 -2.35 19.25
N VAL A 187 19.13 -1.45 18.29
CA VAL A 187 19.74 -1.50 16.96
C VAL A 187 21.11 -0.81 17.05
N SER A 188 22.18 -1.53 16.71
CA SER A 188 23.56 -1.00 16.74
C SER A 188 23.87 -0.03 15.59
N VAL A 189 22.96 0.09 14.63
CA VAL A 189 23.09 0.91 13.42
C VAL A 189 23.01 2.40 13.78
N ALA A 190 23.87 3.22 13.17
CA ALA A 190 23.92 4.66 13.41
C ALA A 190 22.76 5.41 12.74
N SER A 191 22.46 5.09 11.47
CA SER A 191 21.38 5.68 10.67
C SER A 191 20.04 5.61 11.42
N ALA A 192 19.58 4.40 11.74
CA ALA A 192 18.37 4.15 12.52
C ALA A 192 18.27 4.95 13.83
N ARG A 193 19.37 5.08 14.59
CA ARG A 193 19.38 5.80 15.88
C ARG A 193 19.26 7.30 15.70
N MET A 194 20.02 7.86 14.76
CA MET A 194 20.01 9.30 14.50
C MET A 194 18.69 9.74 13.86
N THR A 195 18.17 8.96 12.90
CA THR A 195 16.84 9.20 12.31
C THR A 195 15.72 9.12 13.35
N CYS A 196 15.73 8.11 14.22
CA CYS A 196 14.74 8.01 15.30
C CYS A 196 14.83 9.19 16.28
N GLU A 197 16.05 9.64 16.62
CA GLU A 197 16.24 10.80 17.50
C GLU A 197 15.67 12.09 16.86
N MET A 198 15.89 12.29 15.55
CA MET A 198 15.30 13.41 14.80
C MET A 198 13.77 13.32 14.79
N GLN A 199 13.18 12.17 14.48
CA GLN A 199 11.72 11.96 14.50
C GLN A 199 11.12 12.18 15.89
N CYS A 200 11.79 11.75 16.96
CA CYS A 200 11.35 12.03 18.34
C CYS A 200 11.32 13.54 18.62
N LEU A 201 12.35 14.28 18.17
CA LEU A 201 12.40 15.73 18.33
C LEU A 201 11.29 16.43 17.53
N MET A 202 11.01 15.97 16.31
CA MET A 202 9.94 16.47 15.45
C MET A 202 8.55 16.23 16.09
N ALA A 203 8.27 14.99 16.52
CA ALA A 203 7.02 14.64 17.19
C ALA A 203 6.83 15.43 18.50
N ALA A 204 7.90 15.62 19.28
CA ALA A 204 7.87 16.43 20.48
C ALA A 204 7.59 17.92 20.17
N ALA A 205 8.10 18.44 19.05
CA ALA A 205 7.81 19.80 18.58
C ALA A 205 6.34 19.93 18.14
N GLY A 206 5.80 18.96 17.38
CA GLY A 206 4.38 18.89 17.03
C GLY A 206 3.46 18.86 18.25
N LEU A 207 3.78 18.05 19.26
CA LEU A 207 3.03 18.03 20.53
C LEU A 207 3.15 19.33 21.34
N ALA A 208 4.27 20.04 21.22
CA ALA A 208 4.42 21.36 21.84
C ALA A 208 3.54 22.39 21.13
N LEU A 209 3.44 22.34 19.79
CA LEU A 209 2.53 23.15 19.00
C LEU A 209 1.06 22.87 19.34
N ASP A 210 0.66 21.60 19.44
CA ASP A 210 -0.70 21.20 19.85
C ASP A 210 -1.10 21.78 21.21
N ARG A 211 -0.13 21.96 22.12
CA ARG A 211 -0.32 22.54 23.45
C ARG A 211 -0.19 24.07 23.47
N GLY A 212 -0.04 24.71 22.32
CA GLY A 212 0.17 26.15 22.17
C GLY A 212 1.51 26.66 22.71
N ARG A 213 2.50 25.78 22.91
CA ARG A 213 3.84 26.13 23.43
C ARG A 213 4.81 26.32 22.27
N ILE A 214 4.61 27.41 21.52
CA ILE A 214 5.33 27.68 20.26
C ILE A 214 6.84 27.83 20.50
N ASP A 215 7.26 28.56 21.54
CA ASP A 215 8.69 28.74 21.85
C ASP A 215 9.39 27.40 22.13
N ALA A 216 8.72 26.50 22.86
CA ALA A 216 9.26 25.17 23.18
C ALA A 216 9.36 24.25 21.95
N ALA A 217 8.53 24.47 20.92
CA ALA A 217 8.65 23.78 19.63
C ALA A 217 9.85 24.33 18.84
N ALA A 218 9.99 25.66 18.77
CA ALA A 218 11.09 26.32 18.07
C ALA A 218 12.48 25.96 18.63
N GLU A 219 12.61 25.75 19.95
CA GLU A 219 13.86 25.31 20.59
C GLU A 219 14.37 23.93 20.12
N LYS A 220 13.54 23.14 19.44
CA LYS A 220 13.89 21.80 18.94
C LYS A 220 14.56 21.83 17.58
N LEU A 221 14.24 22.80 16.72
CA LEU A 221 14.72 22.87 15.34
C LEU A 221 16.26 22.85 15.22
N PRO A 222 17.02 23.66 15.99
CA PRO A 222 18.49 23.66 15.86
C PRO A 222 19.13 22.32 16.29
N LYS A 223 18.45 21.54 17.13
CA LYS A 223 18.93 20.21 17.54
C LYS A 223 18.70 19.17 16.45
N ILE A 224 17.62 19.32 15.68
CA ILE A 224 17.33 18.45 14.54
C ILE A 224 18.38 18.70 13.45
N GLU A 225 18.67 19.97 13.13
CA GLU A 225 19.70 20.34 12.15
C GLU A 225 21.11 19.85 12.55
N ASP A 226 21.51 19.99 13.81
CA ASP A 226 22.80 19.45 14.30
C ASP A 226 22.89 17.93 14.08
N LEU A 227 21.81 17.21 14.37
CA LEU A 227 21.76 15.75 14.19
C LEU A 227 21.79 15.37 12.71
N LEU A 228 21.09 16.10 11.84
CA LEU A 228 21.10 15.90 10.39
C LEU A 228 22.53 16.01 9.84
N HIS A 229 23.22 17.13 10.12
CA HIS A 229 24.58 17.34 9.64
C HIS A 229 25.54 16.27 10.18
N ARG A 230 25.45 15.94 11.47
CA ARG A 230 26.29 14.89 12.06
C ARG A 230 26.01 13.52 11.44
N ALA A 231 24.76 13.22 11.10
CA ALA A 231 24.40 11.96 10.46
C ALA A 231 25.00 11.84 9.07
N ILE A 232 24.99 12.92 8.29
CA ILE A 232 25.66 13.00 6.98
C ILE A 232 27.18 12.86 7.15
N GLU A 233 27.80 13.63 8.04
CA GLU A 233 29.26 13.63 8.25
C GLU A 233 29.82 12.26 8.67
N CYS A 234 29.07 11.48 9.44
CA CYS A 234 29.49 10.14 9.86
C CYS A 234 29.05 9.01 8.91
N GLY A 235 28.39 9.35 7.79
CA GLY A 235 27.93 8.39 6.77
C GLY A 235 26.71 7.57 7.18
N ALA A 236 25.99 8.01 8.23
CA ALA A 236 24.74 7.41 8.67
C ALA A 236 23.59 7.77 7.71
N LEU A 237 23.54 9.02 7.25
CA LEU A 237 22.74 9.42 6.10
C LEU A 237 23.62 9.53 4.86
N VAL A 238 23.00 9.45 3.69
CA VAL A 238 23.69 9.63 2.41
C VAL A 238 24.22 11.06 2.30
N ASP A 239 25.37 11.21 1.64
CA ASP A 239 25.88 12.54 1.30
C ASP A 239 24.98 13.17 0.22
N PRO A 240 24.40 14.35 0.43
CA PRO A 240 23.56 15.02 -0.56
C PRO A 240 24.22 15.20 -1.93
N TRP A 241 25.56 15.28 -2.00
CA TRP A 241 26.28 15.33 -3.28
C TRP A 241 26.10 14.08 -4.15
N ASN A 242 25.65 12.96 -3.58
CA ASN A 242 25.28 11.77 -4.34
C ASN A 242 24.13 12.05 -5.33
N ILE A 243 23.20 12.96 -4.97
CA ILE A 243 22.07 13.33 -5.80
C ILE A 243 22.57 13.96 -7.11
N LEU A 244 23.30 15.07 -7.03
CA LEU A 244 23.82 15.77 -8.21
C LEU A 244 24.94 14.98 -8.91
N GLY A 245 25.82 14.31 -8.17
CA GLY A 245 27.02 13.69 -8.72
C GLY A 245 26.78 12.33 -9.40
N PHE A 246 25.81 11.55 -8.92
CA PHE A 246 25.57 10.19 -9.38
C PHE A 246 24.09 9.87 -9.62
N GLY A 247 23.19 10.85 -9.55
CA GLY A 247 21.74 10.62 -9.72
C GLY A 247 21.16 9.69 -8.64
N GLY A 248 21.74 9.72 -7.43
CA GLY A 248 21.37 8.80 -6.35
C GLY A 248 21.82 7.34 -6.55
N GLN A 249 22.65 7.06 -7.55
CA GLN A 249 23.15 5.71 -7.82
C GLN A 249 24.40 5.38 -7.00
N PHE A 250 24.48 4.14 -6.53
CA PHE A 250 25.62 3.59 -5.82
C PHE A 250 26.27 2.45 -6.62
N SER A 251 27.53 2.64 -6.99
CA SER A 251 28.30 1.62 -7.71
C SER A 251 28.67 0.43 -6.80
N LEU A 252 28.20 -0.77 -7.15
CA LEU A 252 28.62 -2.02 -6.50
C LEU A 252 29.93 -2.57 -7.09
N PHE A 253 30.15 -2.32 -8.37
CA PHE A 253 31.30 -2.78 -9.15
C PHE A 253 31.59 -1.76 -10.28
N PRO A 254 32.80 -1.72 -10.87
CA PRO A 254 33.18 -0.70 -11.87
C PRO A 254 32.26 -0.59 -13.10
N ALA A 255 31.61 -1.68 -13.52
CA ALA A 255 30.65 -1.64 -14.61
C ALA A 255 29.38 -0.87 -14.21
N VAL A 256 28.95 0.04 -15.09
CA VAL A 256 27.81 0.95 -14.84
C VAL A 256 26.53 0.17 -14.55
N GLU A 257 26.29 -0.92 -15.27
CA GLU A 257 25.16 -1.85 -15.08
C GLU A 257 25.12 -2.52 -13.70
N ASN A 258 26.19 -2.46 -12.91
CA ASN A 258 26.23 -2.96 -11.54
C ASN A 258 26.01 -1.85 -10.50
N SER A 259 25.55 -0.68 -10.93
CA SER A 259 25.08 0.38 -10.05
C SER A 259 23.65 0.11 -9.62
N ILE A 260 23.33 0.45 -8.39
CA ILE A 260 21.99 0.33 -7.82
C ILE A 260 21.55 1.65 -7.23
N TYR A 261 20.26 1.90 -7.22
CA TYR A 261 19.71 3.07 -6.56
C TYR A 261 19.94 3.00 -5.04
N ASP A 262 20.44 4.09 -4.44
CA ASP A 262 20.61 4.23 -2.99
C ASP A 262 19.32 4.75 -2.36
N GLN A 263 18.49 3.83 -1.85
CA GLN A 263 17.20 4.14 -1.22
C GLN A 263 17.30 5.15 -0.06
N ARG A 264 18.47 5.31 0.55
CA ARG A 264 18.69 6.31 1.61
C ARG A 264 18.62 7.76 1.11
N VAL A 265 18.64 7.96 -0.20
CA VAL A 265 18.35 9.26 -0.84
C VAL A 265 16.90 9.63 -0.60
N ASP A 266 15.97 8.69 -0.77
CA ASP A 266 14.55 8.90 -0.47
C ASP A 266 14.37 9.23 1.02
N ASP A 267 14.99 8.45 1.91
CA ASP A 267 14.93 8.71 3.37
C ASP A 267 15.44 10.11 3.73
N LEU A 268 16.48 10.61 3.05
CA LEU A 268 17.02 11.95 3.26
C LEU A 268 16.06 13.04 2.75
N LEU A 269 15.45 12.83 1.59
CA LEU A 269 14.45 13.72 1.02
C LEU A 269 13.23 13.83 1.94
N ASP A 270 12.73 12.70 2.43
CA ASP A 270 11.63 12.63 3.39
C ASP A 270 11.95 13.39 4.69
N ILE A 271 13.14 13.15 5.27
CA ILE A 271 13.58 13.86 6.48
C ILE A 271 13.66 15.38 6.23
N MET A 272 14.16 15.80 5.06
CA MET A 272 14.23 17.22 4.71
C MET A 272 12.84 17.82 4.52
N SER A 273 11.91 17.11 3.86
CA SER A 273 10.52 17.52 3.72
C SER A 273 9.86 17.71 5.10
N ASP A 274 10.05 16.75 6.01
CA ASP A 274 9.56 16.80 7.39
C ASP A 274 10.12 18.00 8.18
N ILE A 275 11.43 18.30 8.05
CA ILE A 275 12.06 19.46 8.69
C ILE A 275 11.43 20.75 8.17
N PHE A 276 11.32 20.90 6.86
CA PHE A 276 10.73 22.07 6.22
C PHE A 276 9.25 22.24 6.57
N LEU A 277 8.50 21.14 6.61
CA LEU A 277 7.11 21.10 7.07
C LEU A 277 6.99 21.59 8.52
N LEU A 278 7.83 21.09 9.42
CA LEU A 278 7.83 21.50 10.83
C LEU A 278 8.18 22.99 10.98
N TYR A 279 9.16 23.49 10.22
CA TYR A 279 9.48 24.90 10.14
C TYR A 279 8.25 25.74 9.75
N GLY A 280 7.57 25.35 8.67
CA GLY A 280 6.34 26.00 8.20
C GLY A 280 5.22 25.99 9.25
N GLN A 281 5.02 24.87 9.95
CA GLN A 281 4.01 24.75 11.01
C GLN A 281 4.29 25.66 12.20
N ILE A 282 5.55 25.72 12.68
CA ILE A 282 5.95 26.60 13.79
C ILE A 282 5.86 28.07 13.36
N HIS A 283 6.28 28.40 12.13
CA HIS A 283 6.20 29.74 11.58
C HIS A 283 4.74 30.23 11.49
N ARG A 284 3.85 29.38 10.95
CA ARG A 284 2.39 29.59 10.91
C ARG A 284 1.79 29.82 12.30
N ALA A 285 2.14 28.99 13.27
CA ALA A 285 1.64 29.14 14.65
C ALA A 285 2.13 30.46 15.28
N ALA A 286 3.38 30.84 15.04
CA ALA A 286 3.94 32.11 15.50
C ALA A 286 3.24 33.32 14.82
N ALA A 287 2.84 33.20 13.55
CA ALA A 287 2.01 34.17 12.83
C ALA A 287 0.64 34.34 13.44
N ALA A 288 -0.09 33.24 13.66
CA ALA A 288 -1.39 33.25 14.29
C ALA A 288 -1.37 33.82 15.73
N ALA A 289 -0.26 33.63 16.45
CA ALA A 289 -0.06 34.20 17.80
C ALA A 289 0.45 35.65 17.81
N GLY A 290 0.80 36.22 16.65
CA GLY A 290 1.34 37.58 16.53
C GLY A 290 2.77 37.77 17.07
N ASN A 291 3.56 36.70 17.23
CA ASN A 291 4.93 36.75 17.74
C ASN A 291 5.94 37.09 16.63
N LEU A 292 6.07 38.37 16.30
CA LEU A 292 6.92 38.85 15.20
C LEU A 292 8.42 38.56 15.40
N ALA A 293 8.91 38.57 16.64
CA ALA A 293 10.33 38.32 16.91
C ALA A 293 10.71 36.87 16.62
N LEU A 294 9.82 35.93 16.98
CA LEU A 294 10.02 34.52 16.69
C LEU A 294 9.92 34.24 15.18
N GLN A 295 8.97 34.87 14.48
CA GLN A 295 8.86 34.76 13.01
C GLN A 295 10.15 35.17 12.30
N GLN A 296 10.72 36.33 12.64
CA GLN A 296 11.98 36.79 12.04
C GLN A 296 13.14 35.83 12.29
N THR A 297 13.18 35.21 13.48
CA THR A 297 14.23 34.23 13.83
C THR A 297 14.06 32.93 13.02
N LEU A 298 12.81 32.46 12.87
CA LEU A 298 12.48 31.25 12.12
C LEU A 298 12.73 31.42 10.63
N SER A 299 12.27 32.52 10.02
CA SER A 299 12.52 32.82 8.60
C SER A 299 14.02 32.90 8.29
N ALA A 300 14.81 33.56 9.16
CA ALA A 300 16.27 33.60 8.98
C ALA A 300 16.95 32.22 9.10
N SER A 301 16.46 31.35 10.00
CA SER A 301 17.01 30.00 10.16
C SER A 301 16.63 29.10 8.99
N LEU A 302 15.36 29.16 8.56
CA LEU A 302 14.86 28.45 7.39
C LEU A 302 15.61 28.87 6.12
N ALA A 303 15.89 30.16 5.93
CA ALA A 303 16.67 30.66 4.79
C ALA A 303 18.11 30.11 4.76
N ALA A 304 18.73 29.96 5.92
CA ALA A 304 20.07 29.36 6.01
C ALA A 304 20.05 27.88 5.63
N LEU A 305 19.06 27.13 6.11
CA LEU A 305 18.89 25.71 5.77
C LEU A 305 18.54 25.51 4.29
N ALA A 306 17.62 26.32 3.75
CA ALA A 306 17.24 26.30 2.34
C ALA A 306 18.44 26.55 1.42
N SER A 307 19.22 27.61 1.71
CA SER A 307 20.44 27.90 0.95
C SER A 307 21.49 26.79 1.01
N TRP A 308 21.57 26.05 2.11
CA TRP A 308 22.45 24.89 2.21
C TRP A 308 21.90 23.69 1.43
N TRP A 309 20.59 23.48 1.42
CA TRP A 309 19.98 22.32 0.76
C TRP A 309 19.97 22.47 -0.77
N ASP A 310 19.56 23.64 -1.27
CA ASP A 310 19.34 23.84 -2.72
C ASP A 310 20.65 23.78 -3.54
N GLN A 311 21.82 23.89 -2.89
CA GLN A 311 23.12 23.70 -3.58
C GLN A 311 23.31 22.28 -4.14
N PHE A 312 22.55 21.29 -3.64
CA PHE A 312 22.63 19.89 -4.06
C PHE A 312 21.69 19.56 -5.22
N ALA A 313 20.91 20.53 -5.71
CA ALA A 313 20.09 20.43 -6.92
C ALA A 313 19.12 19.22 -6.93
N SER A 314 18.48 18.94 -5.79
CA SER A 314 17.51 17.85 -5.65
C SER A 314 16.36 17.93 -6.66
N VAL A 315 15.94 19.14 -7.03
CA VAL A 315 14.83 19.39 -7.98
C VAL A 315 15.23 19.32 -9.46
N GLU A 316 16.53 19.34 -9.77
CA GLU A 316 17.03 19.33 -11.16
C GLU A 316 17.22 17.89 -11.68
N VAL A 317 17.30 16.91 -10.79
CA VAL A 317 17.50 15.50 -11.14
C VAL A 317 16.14 14.86 -11.42
N GLY A 318 15.76 14.80 -12.70
CA GLY A 318 14.43 14.32 -13.12
C GLY A 318 14.06 12.87 -12.75
N SER A 319 14.99 12.07 -12.22
CA SER A 319 14.69 10.73 -11.69
C SER A 319 14.27 10.73 -10.21
N LEU A 320 14.23 11.88 -9.56
CA LEU A 320 13.95 12.05 -8.13
C LEU A 320 12.81 13.05 -7.91
N GLU A 321 11.99 12.82 -6.90
CA GLU A 321 11.06 13.81 -6.37
C GLU A 321 11.82 14.72 -5.39
N GLY A 322 12.39 15.80 -5.92
CA GLY A 322 13.20 16.73 -5.16
C GLY A 322 12.39 17.72 -4.31
N VAL A 323 12.89 18.05 -3.13
CA VAL A 323 12.33 19.12 -2.27
C VAL A 323 13.08 20.44 -2.51
N SER A 324 12.36 21.54 -2.71
CA SER A 324 12.91 22.90 -2.82
C SER A 324 12.88 23.65 -1.48
N GLY A 325 14.05 24.02 -0.98
CA GLY A 325 14.18 24.81 0.23
C GLY A 325 13.70 26.25 0.04
N GLN A 326 14.11 26.89 -1.05
CA GLN A 326 13.75 28.28 -1.37
C GLN A 326 12.24 28.46 -1.56
N GLU A 327 11.59 27.55 -2.28
CA GLU A 327 10.13 27.59 -2.45
C GLU A 327 9.39 27.40 -1.12
N THR A 328 9.90 26.53 -0.25
CA THR A 328 9.33 26.33 1.08
C THR A 328 9.46 27.60 1.94
N LEU A 329 10.60 28.30 1.89
CA LEU A 329 10.79 29.57 2.57
C LEU A 329 9.78 30.62 2.08
N GLU A 330 9.68 30.81 0.78
CA GLU A 330 8.78 31.79 0.15
C GLU A 330 7.30 31.49 0.49
N SER A 331 6.92 30.21 0.44
CA SER A 331 5.59 29.76 0.83
C SER A 331 5.33 30.00 2.33
N ALA A 332 6.27 29.67 3.21
CA ALA A 332 6.13 29.82 4.65
C ALA A 332 6.04 31.30 5.08
N ASP A 333 6.79 32.19 4.44
CA ASP A 333 6.74 33.63 4.68
C ASP A 333 5.43 34.24 4.17
N SER A 334 4.97 33.84 2.99
CA SER A 334 3.70 34.29 2.40
C SER A 334 2.49 33.85 3.24
N VAL A 335 2.47 32.59 3.68
CA VAL A 335 1.42 32.04 4.58
C VAL A 335 1.42 32.77 5.93
N ALA A 336 2.58 33.00 6.52
CA ALA A 336 2.70 33.71 7.78
C ALA A 336 2.25 35.18 7.66
N ALA A 337 2.60 35.86 6.57
CA ALA A 337 2.15 37.22 6.30
C ALA A 337 0.62 37.29 6.17
N ALA A 338 0.02 36.37 5.41
CA ALA A 338 -1.42 36.31 5.21
C ALA A 338 -2.19 36.02 6.51
N ILE A 339 -1.74 35.04 7.31
CA ILE A 339 -2.36 34.71 8.60
C ILE A 339 -2.16 35.84 9.63
N GLY A 340 -0.98 36.48 9.63
CA GLY A 340 -0.72 37.65 10.46
C GLY A 340 -1.61 38.84 10.09
N ALA A 341 -1.91 39.03 8.80
CA ALA A 341 -2.85 40.03 8.31
C ALA A 341 -4.30 39.69 8.69
N TRP A 342 -4.72 38.42 8.53
CA TRP A 342 -6.04 37.93 8.95
C TRP A 342 -6.28 38.17 10.45
N HIS A 343 -5.29 37.85 11.30
CA HIS A 343 -5.36 38.10 12.74
C HIS A 343 -5.51 39.59 13.08
N LYS A 344 -4.89 40.50 12.31
CA LYS A 344 -5.02 41.97 12.49
C LYS A 344 -6.35 42.50 11.93
N GLY A 345 -6.89 41.88 10.88
CA GLY A 345 -8.07 42.32 10.14
C GLY A 345 -9.41 42.00 10.82
N GLY A 346 -9.47 41.00 11.70
CA GLY A 346 -10.69 40.63 12.42
C GLY A 346 -11.87 40.34 11.48
N ALA A 347 -12.99 41.04 11.64
CA ALA A 347 -14.19 40.86 10.81
C ALA A 347 -14.02 41.24 9.32
N ALA A 348 -13.00 42.05 8.97
CA ALA A 348 -12.68 42.39 7.57
C ALA A 348 -11.99 41.25 6.82
N ALA A 349 -11.49 40.23 7.54
CA ALA A 349 -10.75 39.12 6.98
C ALA A 349 -11.63 38.02 6.34
N GLY A 350 -12.96 38.14 6.47
CA GLY A 350 -13.95 37.31 5.78
C GLY A 350 -14.33 37.81 4.38
N ASP A 351 -13.78 38.94 3.94
CA ASP A 351 -14.04 39.49 2.59
C ASP A 351 -13.06 38.90 1.57
N VAL A 352 -13.57 38.50 0.39
CA VAL A 352 -12.76 37.96 -0.71
C VAL A 352 -11.77 39.02 -1.23
N ALA A 353 -12.13 40.32 -1.11
CA ALA A 353 -11.26 41.42 -1.49
C ALA A 353 -9.98 41.49 -0.63
N PHE A 354 -10.06 41.12 0.65
CA PHE A 354 -8.91 41.08 1.56
C PHE A 354 -7.91 40.00 1.13
N TRP A 355 -8.39 38.81 0.81
CA TRP A 355 -7.50 37.72 0.40
C TRP A 355 -6.85 37.98 -0.95
N ARG A 356 -7.53 38.67 -1.89
CA ARG A 356 -6.99 38.95 -3.23
C ARG A 356 -5.64 39.69 -3.19
N GLU A 357 -5.42 40.57 -2.21
CA GLU A 357 -4.14 41.29 -2.03
C GLU A 357 -3.00 40.39 -1.50
N HIS A 358 -3.34 39.28 -0.84
CA HIS A 358 -2.39 38.35 -0.22
C HIS A 358 -2.17 37.07 -1.03
N ILE A 359 -3.08 36.76 -1.98
CA ILE A 359 -3.07 35.54 -2.80
C ILE A 359 -2.04 35.58 -3.93
N GLU A 360 -1.64 36.75 -4.45
CA GLU A 360 -0.65 36.85 -5.54
C GLU A 360 0.69 36.17 -5.22
N HIS A 361 0.97 35.88 -3.94
CA HIS A 361 2.19 35.26 -3.46
C HIS A 361 2.02 33.76 -3.16
N PHE A 362 0.85 33.16 -3.38
CA PHE A 362 0.65 31.72 -3.20
C PHE A 362 1.01 30.99 -4.48
N THR A 363 2.23 30.47 -4.53
CA THR A 363 2.77 29.74 -5.68
C THR A 363 2.63 28.22 -5.56
N SER A 364 2.29 27.70 -4.37
CA SER A 364 2.25 26.26 -4.10
C SER A 364 0.88 25.79 -3.52
N PRO A 365 0.45 24.55 -3.81
CA PRO A 365 -0.69 23.88 -3.18
C PRO A 365 -0.61 23.89 -1.65
N LYS A 366 0.59 23.62 -1.11
CA LYS A 366 0.90 23.65 0.32
C LYS A 366 0.51 24.97 0.99
N ALA A 367 0.75 26.11 0.34
CA ALA A 367 0.39 27.42 0.88
C ALA A 367 -1.13 27.57 1.07
N TYR A 368 -1.92 27.18 0.06
CA TYR A 368 -3.38 27.18 0.16
C TYR A 368 -3.88 26.25 1.25
N ALA A 369 -3.39 25.01 1.27
CA ALA A 369 -3.82 23.98 2.21
C ALA A 369 -3.61 24.41 3.67
N LEU A 370 -2.44 24.94 4.00
CA LEU A 370 -2.09 25.38 5.37
C LEU A 370 -2.96 26.54 5.87
N VAL A 371 -3.34 27.46 4.97
CA VAL A 371 -4.22 28.60 5.32
C VAL A 371 -5.66 28.14 5.47
N VAL A 372 -6.17 27.35 4.53
CA VAL A 372 -7.54 26.79 4.59
C VAL A 372 -7.73 25.95 5.85
N ASP A 373 -6.78 25.07 6.18
CA ASP A 373 -6.77 24.28 7.41
C ASP A 373 -6.87 25.18 8.66
N THR A 374 -6.08 26.26 8.72
CA THR A 374 -6.13 27.23 9.83
C THR A 374 -7.50 27.93 9.94
N LEU A 375 -8.12 28.27 8.81
CA LEU A 375 -9.44 28.92 8.77
C LEU A 375 -10.55 27.96 9.20
N LEU A 376 -10.47 26.69 8.78
CA LEU A 376 -11.37 25.63 9.21
C LEU A 376 -11.26 25.38 10.72
N GLU A 377 -10.04 25.35 11.28
CA GLU A 377 -9.81 25.24 12.73
C GLU A 377 -10.51 26.39 13.51
N HIS A 378 -10.52 27.60 12.95
CA HIS A 378 -11.19 28.77 13.54
C HIS A 378 -12.68 28.90 13.15
N ARG A 379 -13.23 27.92 12.40
CA ARG A 379 -14.61 27.89 11.89
C ARG A 379 -14.99 29.09 11.03
N ASP A 380 -14.03 29.71 10.33
CA ASP A 380 -14.30 30.73 9.32
C ASP A 380 -14.61 30.07 7.97
N PHE A 381 -15.81 29.51 7.86
CA PHE A 381 -16.26 28.81 6.67
C PHE A 381 -16.33 29.70 5.43
N VAL A 382 -16.54 31.01 5.57
CA VAL A 382 -16.67 31.92 4.44
C VAL A 382 -15.31 32.19 3.81
N ALA A 383 -14.30 32.49 4.62
CA ALA A 383 -12.94 32.69 4.14
C ALA A 383 -12.35 31.39 3.55
N ALA A 384 -12.54 30.25 4.24
CA ALA A 384 -12.08 28.95 3.77
C ALA A 384 -12.70 28.57 2.41
N MET A 385 -14.01 28.78 2.25
CA MET A 385 -14.72 28.58 0.98
C MET A 385 -14.14 29.46 -0.13
N GLY A 386 -13.88 30.74 0.15
CA GLY A 386 -13.32 31.68 -0.81
C GLY A 386 -11.94 31.25 -1.32
N LEU A 387 -11.06 30.80 -0.42
CA LEU A 387 -9.73 30.32 -0.79
C LEU A 387 -9.75 29.00 -1.56
N LEU A 388 -10.64 28.06 -1.20
CA LEU A 388 -10.82 26.82 -1.95
C LEU A 388 -11.27 27.09 -3.39
N VAL A 389 -12.26 27.97 -3.57
CA VAL A 389 -12.73 28.36 -4.91
C VAL A 389 -11.62 29.06 -5.71
N GLN A 390 -10.82 29.90 -5.06
CA GLN A 390 -9.69 30.54 -5.72
C GLN A 390 -8.60 29.54 -6.13
N TRP A 391 -8.24 28.60 -5.27
CA TRP A 391 -7.27 27.56 -5.60
C TRP A 391 -7.73 26.77 -6.82
N LEU A 392 -9.01 26.38 -6.85
CA LEU A 392 -9.61 25.73 -8.02
C LEU A 392 -9.50 26.59 -9.30
N SER A 393 -9.69 27.91 -9.21
CA SER A 393 -9.52 28.81 -10.36
C SER A 393 -8.07 28.95 -10.87
N GLN A 394 -7.09 28.44 -10.11
CA GLN A 394 -5.67 28.42 -10.46
C GLN A 394 -5.18 26.99 -10.73
N ALA A 395 -6.09 26.01 -10.88
CA ALA A 395 -5.75 24.59 -11.00
C ALA A 395 -4.84 24.24 -12.20
N ASP A 396 -4.76 25.10 -13.21
CA ASP A 396 -3.87 24.93 -14.38
C ASP A 396 -2.41 25.28 -14.08
N VAL A 397 -2.17 26.14 -13.08
CA VAL A 397 -0.84 26.60 -12.66
C VAL A 397 -0.41 25.92 -11.37
N ILE A 398 -1.36 25.72 -10.45
CA ILE A 398 -1.15 25.16 -9.12
C ILE A 398 -1.99 23.87 -9.03
N PRO A 399 -1.37 22.68 -8.95
CA PRO A 399 -2.13 21.44 -8.92
C PRO A 399 -3.05 21.35 -7.69
N LEU A 400 -4.12 20.57 -7.81
CA LEU A 400 -5.09 20.37 -6.72
C LEU A 400 -4.60 19.39 -5.64
N VAL A 401 -3.56 18.63 -5.93
CA VAL A 401 -2.97 17.63 -5.04
C VAL A 401 -1.46 17.69 -5.16
N GLU A 402 -0.78 17.71 -4.01
CA GLU A 402 0.67 17.61 -3.90
C GLU A 402 1.03 16.92 -2.57
N GLU A 403 1.72 15.79 -2.62
CA GLU A 403 2.09 14.98 -1.44
C GLU A 403 0.89 14.74 -0.49
N ASP A 404 0.97 15.22 0.76
CA ASP A 404 -0.05 15.14 1.81
C ASP A 404 -1.14 16.22 1.72
N TYR A 405 -1.03 17.15 0.77
CA TYR A 405 -1.94 18.30 0.62
C TYR A 405 -2.93 18.09 -0.52
N SER A 406 -4.17 17.82 -0.14
CA SER A 406 -5.26 17.57 -1.06
C SER A 406 -6.34 18.62 -0.94
N PHE A 407 -6.62 19.32 -2.04
CA PHE A 407 -7.82 20.16 -2.19
C PHE A 407 -9.08 19.34 -1.89
N HIS A 408 -9.11 18.08 -2.35
CA HIS A 408 -10.26 17.18 -2.22
C HIS A 408 -10.60 16.92 -0.75
N ASP A 409 -9.61 16.63 0.08
CA ASP A 409 -9.80 16.34 1.50
C ASP A 409 -10.25 17.58 2.28
N LEU A 410 -9.70 18.75 1.95
CA LEU A 410 -10.09 20.02 2.57
C LEU A 410 -11.49 20.45 2.15
N ALA A 411 -11.89 20.21 0.90
CA ALA A 411 -13.24 20.47 0.41
C ALA A 411 -14.29 19.59 1.12
N LEU A 412 -13.98 18.30 1.29
CA LEU A 412 -14.82 17.37 2.05
C LEU A 412 -14.88 17.76 3.53
N SER A 413 -13.73 18.04 4.15
CA SER A 413 -13.63 18.49 5.54
C SER A 413 -14.44 19.76 5.79
N TRP A 414 -14.39 20.73 4.88
CA TRP A 414 -15.20 21.95 4.94
C TRP A 414 -16.70 21.62 4.97
N MET A 415 -17.15 20.71 4.10
CA MET A 415 -18.55 20.30 4.02
C MET A 415 -18.98 19.55 5.29
N GLU A 416 -18.17 18.61 5.78
CA GLU A 416 -18.46 17.85 6.99
C GLU A 416 -18.55 18.76 8.22
N MET A 417 -17.55 19.62 8.44
CA MET A 417 -17.51 20.56 9.56
C MET A 417 -18.67 21.58 9.52
N LEU A 418 -19.13 21.99 8.33
CA LEU A 418 -20.30 22.85 8.17
C LEU A 418 -21.57 22.17 8.70
N TRP A 419 -21.72 20.87 8.45
CA TRP A 419 -22.90 20.09 8.84
C TRP A 419 -22.82 19.51 10.26
N GLU A 420 -21.66 19.50 10.92
CA GLU A 420 -21.51 19.11 12.32
C GLU A 420 -22.38 19.96 13.27
N ASP A 421 -23.15 19.33 14.15
CA ASP A 421 -23.94 20.01 15.18
C ASP A 421 -23.23 19.95 16.55
N PRO A 422 -22.68 21.06 17.06
CA PRO A 422 -22.02 21.08 18.37
C PRO A 422 -22.98 20.86 19.55
N SER A 423 -24.30 20.95 19.36
CA SER A 423 -25.31 20.84 20.43
C SER A 423 -25.89 19.45 20.63
N ALA A 424 -25.78 18.55 19.64
CA ALA A 424 -26.29 17.18 19.71
C ALA A 424 -25.42 16.23 20.57
N ASP A 425 -24.22 16.67 20.95
CA ASP A 425 -23.23 15.89 21.68
C ASP A 425 -23.44 15.84 23.21
N ASP A 426 -24.36 16.64 23.77
CA ASP A 426 -24.49 16.82 25.23
C ASP A 426 -25.47 15.83 25.92
N GLU A 427 -26.48 15.30 25.22
CA GLU A 427 -27.49 14.41 25.86
C GLU A 427 -27.18 12.90 25.77
N SER A 428 -26.29 12.47 24.86
CA SER A 428 -25.99 11.03 24.64
C SER A 428 -24.69 10.53 25.31
N ARG A 429 -23.89 11.43 25.92
CA ARG A 429 -22.58 11.09 26.53
C ARG A 429 -22.69 10.74 28.03
N GLN A 430 -23.17 9.55 28.36
CA GLN A 430 -22.79 8.87 29.63
C GLN A 430 -21.53 8.01 29.49
N GLN A 431 -20.90 8.00 28.31
CA GLN A 431 -19.53 7.52 28.09
C GLN A 431 -18.70 8.68 27.51
N PRO A 432 -17.44 8.86 27.93
CA PRO A 432 -16.58 9.90 27.37
C PRO A 432 -16.33 9.55 25.91
N ALA A 433 -16.98 10.28 25.00
CA ALA A 433 -16.61 10.24 23.60
C ALA A 433 -15.20 10.84 23.46
N PRO A 434 -14.32 10.24 22.66
CA PRO A 434 -12.99 10.78 22.39
C PRO A 434 -13.10 12.16 21.73
N PRO A 435 -12.24 13.13 22.10
CA PRO A 435 -12.21 14.45 21.47
C PRO A 435 -11.75 14.31 20.01
N SER A 436 -12.43 14.99 19.10
CA SER A 436 -12.06 15.08 17.68
C SER A 436 -10.74 15.83 17.47
N ARG A 437 -10.07 15.66 16.32
CA ARG A 437 -9.07 16.63 15.82
C ARG A 437 -9.69 18.04 15.71
N SER A 438 -11.01 18.13 15.49
CA SER A 438 -11.79 19.38 15.58
C SER A 438 -12.00 19.93 17.02
N ALA A 439 -11.33 19.37 18.03
CA ALA A 439 -11.23 19.93 19.38
C ALA A 439 -9.83 20.51 19.69
N ARG A 440 -9.05 20.93 18.68
CA ARG A 440 -8.01 21.95 18.91
C ARG A 440 -8.70 23.23 19.35
N ARG A 441 -8.49 23.58 20.63
CA ARG A 441 -9.03 24.77 21.34
C ARG A 441 -10.51 24.66 21.73
N ARG A 442 -10.75 24.26 22.99
CA ARG A 442 -11.90 24.80 23.75
C ARG A 442 -11.64 26.29 23.99
N MET A 443 -11.97 27.14 23.02
CA MET A 443 -12.24 28.54 23.30
C MET A 443 -13.53 28.61 24.11
N THR A 444 -13.58 29.58 25.03
CA THR A 444 -14.65 29.79 25.99
C THR A 444 -16.02 29.85 25.32
N ALA A 445 -17.05 29.32 25.99
CA ALA A 445 -18.44 29.19 25.58
C ALA A 445 -19.20 30.51 25.26
N ALA A 446 -18.50 31.57 24.83
CA ALA A 446 -19.07 32.88 24.55
C ALA A 446 -19.39 33.12 23.06
N ASP A 447 -18.83 32.34 22.11
CA ASP A 447 -19.01 32.56 20.66
C ASP A 447 -19.72 31.41 19.91
N ALA A 448 -20.34 30.46 20.61
CA ALA A 448 -21.07 29.35 19.99
C ALA A 448 -22.44 29.78 19.46
N SER A 449 -22.48 30.61 18.41
CA SER A 449 -23.66 30.74 17.56
C SER A 449 -23.70 29.54 16.61
N GLY A 450 -24.49 28.51 16.92
CA GLY A 450 -24.77 27.44 15.97
C GLY A 450 -25.44 28.03 14.72
N ILE A 451 -24.81 27.91 13.55
CA ILE A 451 -25.41 28.29 12.27
C ILE A 451 -26.71 27.49 12.10
N PRO A 452 -27.88 28.11 11.87
CA PRO A 452 -29.13 27.38 11.67
C PRO A 452 -29.05 26.43 10.46
N PRO A 453 -29.73 25.25 10.47
CA PRO A 453 -29.68 24.29 9.37
C PRO A 453 -30.00 24.88 7.99
N ARG A 454 -30.91 25.86 7.94
CA ARG A 454 -31.24 26.58 6.71
C ARG A 454 -30.06 27.38 6.16
N GLN A 455 -29.30 28.05 7.02
CA GLN A 455 -28.14 28.84 6.61
C GLN A 455 -26.97 27.93 6.20
N ARG A 456 -26.82 26.75 6.83
CA ARG A 456 -25.87 25.71 6.39
C ARG A 456 -26.18 25.23 4.97
N TRP A 457 -27.45 24.97 4.66
CA TRP A 457 -27.88 24.62 3.31
C TRP A 457 -27.54 25.69 2.28
N GLU A 458 -27.85 26.96 2.56
CA GLU A 458 -27.52 28.05 1.62
C GLU A 458 -26.01 28.19 1.39
N MET A 459 -25.19 27.96 2.43
CA MET A 459 -23.73 27.96 2.31
C MET A 459 -23.22 26.76 1.48
N ALA A 460 -23.72 25.55 1.74
CA ALA A 460 -23.36 24.36 0.97
C ALA A 460 -23.73 24.50 -0.51
N LYS A 461 -24.94 25.01 -0.80
CA LYS A 461 -25.38 25.30 -2.16
C LYS A 461 -24.47 26.34 -2.81
N LYS A 462 -24.22 27.46 -2.14
CA LYS A 462 -23.37 28.54 -2.65
C LYS A 462 -21.95 28.05 -2.96
N TYR A 463 -21.40 27.16 -2.13
CA TYR A 463 -20.10 26.57 -2.38
C TYR A 463 -20.09 25.73 -3.65
N LEU A 464 -21.06 24.83 -3.83
CA LEU A 464 -21.18 24.02 -5.04
C LEU A 464 -21.40 24.87 -6.30
N ASP A 465 -22.23 25.92 -6.22
CA ASP A 465 -22.44 26.87 -7.32
C ASP A 465 -21.13 27.59 -7.70
N TYR A 466 -20.26 27.89 -6.71
CA TYR A 466 -18.95 28.47 -6.97
C TYR A 466 -17.94 27.48 -7.53
N LEU A 467 -17.95 26.21 -7.08
CA LEU A 467 -17.12 25.19 -7.69
C LEU A 467 -17.48 25.00 -9.17
N GLU A 468 -18.77 24.94 -9.50
CA GLU A 468 -19.23 24.86 -10.90
C GLU A 468 -18.75 26.04 -11.75
N ALA A 469 -18.80 27.26 -11.21
CA ALA A 469 -18.41 28.46 -11.95
C ALA A 469 -16.89 28.63 -12.14
N ASN A 470 -16.06 28.00 -11.30
CA ASN A 470 -14.59 28.20 -11.28
C ASN A 470 -13.80 26.95 -11.71
N ALA A 471 -14.46 25.80 -11.90
CA ALA A 471 -13.82 24.56 -12.30
C ALA A 471 -13.41 24.50 -13.79
N ASP A 472 -13.97 25.37 -14.64
CA ASP A 472 -13.75 25.38 -16.09
C ASP A 472 -13.73 23.97 -16.73
N GLU A 473 -12.58 23.50 -17.23
CA GLU A 473 -12.42 22.18 -17.81
C GLU A 473 -12.57 21.02 -16.81
N TYR A 474 -12.22 21.22 -15.53
CA TYR A 474 -12.35 20.21 -14.47
C TYR A 474 -13.81 19.83 -14.19
N TRP A 475 -14.78 20.71 -14.50
CA TRP A 475 -16.20 20.38 -14.37
C TRP A 475 -16.68 19.35 -15.40
N GLN A 476 -15.92 19.18 -16.48
CA GLN A 476 -16.25 18.29 -17.58
C GLN A 476 -15.46 16.99 -17.53
N VAL A 477 -16.10 15.89 -17.93
CA VAL A 477 -15.41 14.61 -18.09
C VAL A 477 -14.37 14.73 -19.21
N PRO A 478 -13.10 14.37 -18.98
CA PRO A 478 -12.06 14.45 -19.99
C PRO A 478 -12.30 13.49 -21.16
N ARG A 479 -11.69 13.80 -22.30
CA ARG A 479 -11.64 12.91 -23.48
C ARG A 479 -10.28 12.25 -23.54
N PHE A 480 -10.24 11.00 -24.00
CA PHE A 480 -9.00 10.27 -24.25
C PHE A 480 -8.41 10.70 -25.60
N GLU A 481 -7.30 11.43 -25.57
CA GLU A 481 -6.74 12.15 -26.73
C GLU A 481 -5.90 11.24 -27.64
N MET A 482 -5.28 10.18 -27.10
CA MET A 482 -4.50 9.20 -27.88
C MET A 482 -5.35 8.33 -28.84
N ALA A 483 -6.68 8.38 -28.76
CA ALA A 483 -7.55 7.68 -29.71
C ALA A 483 -7.73 8.43 -31.04
N ALA A 484 -7.42 9.74 -31.09
CA ALA A 484 -7.60 10.57 -32.28
C ALA A 484 -6.54 10.29 -33.36
N GLU A 485 -5.33 9.89 -32.99
CA GLU A 485 -4.25 9.61 -33.94
C GLU A 485 -4.35 8.22 -34.60
N ALA A 486 -4.97 7.25 -33.92
CA ALA A 486 -5.13 5.88 -34.43
C ALA A 486 -6.31 5.72 -35.42
N LEU A 487 -7.22 6.69 -35.46
CA LEU A 487 -8.33 6.75 -36.40
C LEU A 487 -8.13 7.97 -37.29
N GLY A 488 -7.31 7.79 -38.34
CA GLY A 488 -7.23 8.75 -39.44
C GLY A 488 -8.65 9.17 -39.84
N ASP A 489 -8.89 10.47 -39.79
CA ASP A 489 -10.18 11.12 -39.87
C ASP A 489 -10.84 10.92 -41.24
N GLU A 490 -11.43 9.75 -41.47
CA GLU A 490 -12.41 9.50 -42.53
C GLU A 490 -13.81 9.55 -41.94
N ARG A 491 -14.28 10.74 -41.52
CA ARG A 491 -15.71 10.98 -41.30
C ARG A 491 -16.10 12.46 -41.25
N LEU A 492 -15.99 13.14 -42.39
CA LEU A 492 -16.86 14.27 -42.71
C LEU A 492 -17.89 13.85 -43.77
N PRO A 493 -19.21 13.93 -43.49
CA PRO A 493 -20.24 13.72 -44.51
C PRO A 493 -20.38 14.97 -45.40
N ASP A 494 -20.52 14.72 -46.71
CA ASP A 494 -20.76 15.68 -47.78
C ASP A 494 -21.77 16.81 -47.45
N GLY A 495 -21.41 18.04 -47.82
CA GLY A 495 -22.28 19.21 -47.76
C GLY A 495 -21.70 20.48 -48.41
N GLU A 496 -21.72 20.50 -49.75
CA GLU A 496 -21.92 21.65 -50.67
C GLU A 496 -21.07 22.95 -50.55
N GLU A 497 -20.08 23.03 -51.46
CA GLU A 497 -19.72 24.11 -52.42
C GLU A 497 -19.69 25.62 -52.03
N SER A 498 -18.49 26.17 -52.28
CA SER A 498 -18.17 27.37 -53.10
C SER A 498 -17.84 28.71 -52.42
N GLY A 499 -16.64 29.24 -52.74
CA GLY A 499 -16.42 30.67 -52.98
C GLY A 499 -15.27 31.36 -52.25
N ASP A 500 -14.08 31.35 -52.87
CA ASP A 500 -13.25 32.53 -53.20
C ASP A 500 -12.53 33.40 -52.12
N PHE A 501 -11.22 33.59 -52.36
CA PHE A 501 -10.27 34.69 -51.99
C PHE A 501 -9.79 34.78 -50.52
N ASP A 502 -8.52 35.05 -50.16
CA ASP A 502 -7.31 35.58 -50.83
C ASP A 502 -6.05 35.09 -50.09
N GLU A 503 -5.02 34.69 -50.84
CA GLU A 503 -3.60 34.69 -50.43
C GLU A 503 -3.00 36.06 -50.77
N GLU A 504 -2.22 36.69 -49.88
CA GLU A 504 -1.09 37.54 -50.27
C GLU A 504 -0.08 37.72 -49.12
N ASP A 505 1.14 37.26 -49.41
CA ASP A 505 2.49 37.71 -49.04
C ASP A 505 3.02 37.64 -47.60
N PHE A 506 4.12 36.89 -47.41
CA PHE A 506 5.49 37.44 -47.50
C PHE A 506 6.56 36.32 -47.57
N ASP A 507 7.31 36.29 -48.68
CA ASP A 507 8.59 35.60 -48.85
C ASP A 507 9.74 36.42 -48.23
N GLU A 508 10.69 35.74 -47.57
CA GLU A 508 12.12 36.11 -47.60
C GLU A 508 12.98 34.83 -47.59
N GLU A 509 13.64 34.56 -48.73
CA GLU A 509 14.64 33.51 -48.93
C GLU A 509 15.96 33.82 -48.20
N ALA A 510 16.58 32.79 -47.60
CA ALA A 510 18.03 32.71 -47.46
C ALA A 510 18.48 31.24 -47.61
N ASP A 511 19.03 30.93 -48.77
CA ASP A 511 19.83 29.74 -49.07
C ASP A 511 21.05 29.64 -48.12
N ASP A 512 21.30 28.46 -47.56
CA ASP A 512 22.67 27.96 -47.35
C ASP A 512 22.74 26.45 -47.59
N ASP A 513 23.08 26.13 -48.84
CA ASP A 513 23.84 25.00 -49.36
C ASP A 513 23.95 23.68 -48.57
N GLY A 514 23.42 22.63 -49.20
CA GLY A 514 23.73 21.23 -48.96
C GLY A 514 25.20 20.88 -49.21
N LEU A 515 26.06 21.18 -48.23
CA LEU A 515 27.51 20.97 -48.30
C LEU A 515 27.98 19.54 -47.91
N PHE A 516 27.08 18.62 -47.52
CA PHE A 516 27.44 17.25 -47.11
C PHE A 516 26.81 16.11 -47.93
N GLY A 517 25.98 16.41 -48.94
CA GLY A 517 25.31 15.36 -49.75
C GLY A 517 26.26 14.53 -50.63
N ALA A 518 27.42 15.08 -51.03
CA ALA A 518 28.33 14.44 -51.97
C ALA A 518 29.22 13.33 -51.36
N ALA A 519 29.22 13.14 -50.04
CA ALA A 519 30.03 12.09 -49.39
C ALA A 519 29.32 10.72 -49.29
N TYR A 520 28.03 10.64 -49.64
CA TYR A 520 27.20 9.44 -49.46
C TYR A 520 26.53 8.91 -50.75
N GLU A 521 26.78 9.51 -51.91
CA GLU A 521 26.14 9.12 -53.19
C GLU A 521 26.46 7.69 -53.70
N ASN A 522 27.37 6.95 -53.05
CA ASN A 522 27.73 5.57 -53.46
C ASN A 522 27.84 4.57 -52.30
N VAL A 523 27.21 4.83 -51.15
CA VAL A 523 27.09 3.83 -50.08
C VAL A 523 25.65 3.32 -50.06
N THR A 524 25.41 2.17 -50.70
CA THR A 524 24.18 1.41 -50.46
C THR A 524 24.30 0.74 -49.10
N PHE A 525 23.70 1.36 -48.08
CA PHE A 525 23.43 0.66 -46.84
C PHE A 525 22.45 -0.46 -47.15
N ARG A 526 22.87 -1.70 -46.86
CA ARG A 526 22.03 -2.88 -47.04
C ARG A 526 21.42 -3.18 -45.69
N ASP A 527 20.16 -2.79 -45.56
CA ASP A 527 19.32 -3.16 -44.44
C ASP A 527 19.41 -4.68 -44.21
N SER A 528 19.75 -5.06 -42.97
CA SER A 528 19.88 -6.46 -42.54
C SER A 528 18.86 -6.83 -41.46
N ALA A 529 17.97 -5.91 -41.10
CA ALA A 529 16.83 -6.13 -40.24
C ALA A 529 15.60 -5.57 -40.97
N GLU A 530 14.94 -6.41 -41.76
CA GLU A 530 13.76 -6.08 -42.57
C GLU A 530 12.53 -5.84 -41.65
N ASP A 531 12.63 -4.92 -40.69
CA ASP A 531 11.65 -4.65 -39.62
C ASP A 531 10.94 -3.29 -39.74
N GLY A 532 11.32 -2.47 -40.72
CA GLY A 532 10.61 -1.23 -41.06
C GLY A 532 10.75 -0.11 -40.03
N ILE A 533 11.78 -0.15 -39.18
CA ILE A 533 12.10 0.92 -38.22
C ILE A 533 13.45 1.54 -38.62
N GLU A 534 13.47 2.84 -38.95
CA GLU A 534 14.71 3.58 -39.10
C GLU A 534 15.37 3.76 -37.73
N GLY A 535 16.43 2.99 -37.46
CA GLY A 535 17.20 3.11 -36.22
C GLY A 535 18.05 4.37 -36.20
N GLU A 536 17.67 5.36 -35.40
CA GLU A 536 18.58 6.42 -34.96
C GLU A 536 19.57 5.89 -33.90
N MET A 537 20.77 6.45 -33.91
CA MET A 537 21.90 6.00 -33.11
C MET A 537 21.67 6.21 -31.61
N TYR A 538 21.83 5.13 -30.83
CA TYR A 538 22.23 5.07 -29.42
C TYR A 538 22.11 6.39 -28.62
N GLU A 539 20.88 6.74 -28.24
CA GLU A 539 20.60 7.48 -27.01
C GLU A 539 19.90 6.51 -26.05
N SER A 540 20.52 6.22 -24.90
CA SER A 540 19.87 5.51 -23.79
C SER A 540 18.89 6.45 -23.09
N GLY A 541 17.78 6.77 -23.76
CA GLY A 541 16.58 7.38 -23.18
C GLY A 541 15.37 6.47 -23.43
N PRO A 542 14.38 6.44 -22.52
CA PRO A 542 13.14 5.71 -22.76
C PRO A 542 12.43 6.25 -24.01
N SER A 543 11.80 5.37 -24.79
CA SER A 543 11.15 5.72 -26.06
C SER A 543 10.11 6.84 -25.88
N LEU A 544 10.00 7.78 -26.84
CA LEU A 544 9.05 8.91 -26.78
C LEU A 544 7.59 8.49 -26.52
N THR A 545 7.19 7.29 -26.98
CA THR A 545 5.85 6.72 -26.76
C THR A 545 5.59 6.23 -25.32
N GLU A 546 6.64 6.03 -24.52
CA GLU A 546 6.55 5.59 -23.12
C GLU A 546 5.93 6.68 -22.22
N PHE A 547 6.24 7.95 -22.48
CA PHE A 547 5.76 9.09 -21.71
C PHE A 547 4.33 9.51 -22.07
N GLU A 548 3.87 9.22 -23.29
CA GLU A 548 2.56 9.69 -23.77
C GLU A 548 1.40 9.04 -23.01
N LEU A 549 1.42 7.72 -22.80
CA LEU A 549 0.34 7.03 -22.07
C LEU A 549 0.34 7.38 -20.57
N VAL A 550 1.52 7.54 -19.98
CA VAL A 550 1.66 7.90 -18.56
C VAL A 550 1.15 9.32 -18.33
N GLY A 551 1.61 10.29 -19.13
CA GLY A 551 1.18 11.68 -19.03
C GLY A 551 -0.33 11.86 -19.31
N GLU A 552 -0.88 11.15 -20.30
CA GLU A 552 -2.31 11.17 -20.57
C GLU A 552 -3.13 10.54 -19.43
N ALA A 553 -2.63 9.45 -18.82
CA ALA A 553 -3.26 8.84 -17.66
C ALA A 553 -3.28 9.80 -16.45
N GLU A 554 -2.17 10.46 -16.14
CA GLU A 554 -2.07 11.46 -15.07
C GLU A 554 -3.04 12.63 -15.26
N ARG A 555 -3.12 13.17 -16.48
CA ARG A 555 -4.07 14.24 -16.84
C ARG A 555 -5.52 13.83 -16.60
N ILE A 556 -5.89 12.62 -17.01
CA ILE A 556 -7.25 12.11 -16.83
C ILE A 556 -7.53 11.85 -15.34
N VAL A 557 -6.61 11.20 -14.62
CA VAL A 557 -6.78 10.86 -13.19
C VAL A 557 -6.98 12.11 -12.34
N SER A 558 -6.19 13.17 -12.57
CA SER A 558 -6.36 14.45 -11.87
C SER A 558 -7.78 15.02 -12.01
N ARG A 559 -8.34 14.99 -13.24
CA ARG A 559 -9.72 15.43 -13.50
C ARG A 559 -10.76 14.50 -12.88
N LEU A 560 -10.53 13.18 -12.88
CA LEU A 560 -11.41 12.19 -12.27
C LEU A 560 -11.49 12.34 -10.74
N ASN A 561 -10.37 12.65 -10.08
CA ASN A 561 -10.32 12.91 -8.64
C ASN A 561 -11.21 14.09 -8.24
N PHE A 562 -11.17 15.17 -9.03
CA PHE A 562 -12.06 16.31 -8.85
C PHE A 562 -13.55 15.94 -9.02
N LEU A 563 -13.91 15.24 -10.09
CA LEU A 563 -15.29 14.81 -10.33
C LEU A 563 -15.81 13.86 -9.24
N THR A 564 -14.96 12.96 -8.75
CA THR A 564 -15.27 12.07 -7.62
C THR A 564 -15.53 12.86 -6.34
N THR A 565 -14.71 13.89 -6.07
CA THR A 565 -14.92 14.81 -4.94
C THR A 565 -16.25 15.55 -5.05
N VAL A 566 -16.58 16.08 -6.22
CA VAL A 566 -17.88 16.75 -6.45
C VAL A 566 -19.05 15.79 -6.23
N ALA A 567 -18.95 14.55 -6.69
CA ALA A 567 -19.97 13.51 -6.44
C ALA A 567 -20.15 13.23 -4.94
N GLN A 568 -19.06 13.15 -4.19
CA GLN A 568 -19.10 13.00 -2.73
C GLN A 568 -19.71 14.23 -2.03
N LEU A 569 -19.36 15.45 -2.45
CA LEU A 569 -19.93 16.68 -1.91
C LEU A 569 -21.43 16.79 -2.17
N TRP A 570 -21.91 16.42 -3.38
CA TRP A 570 -23.34 16.35 -3.68
C TRP A 570 -24.07 15.37 -2.77
N LYS A 571 -23.48 14.18 -2.57
CA LYS A 571 -24.02 13.14 -1.71
C LYS A 571 -24.11 13.58 -0.24
N LEU A 572 -23.03 14.16 0.31
CA LEU A 572 -22.99 14.71 1.67
C LEU A 572 -24.03 15.81 1.86
N SER A 573 -24.10 16.74 0.91
CA SER A 573 -25.05 17.87 0.96
C SER A 573 -26.50 17.40 0.84
N ALA A 574 -26.79 16.45 -0.04
CA ALA A 574 -28.13 15.90 -0.23
C ALA A 574 -28.60 15.16 1.03
N THR A 575 -27.76 14.29 1.60
CA THR A 575 -28.10 13.51 2.79
C THR A 575 -28.25 14.36 4.04
N ALA A 576 -27.34 15.30 4.29
CA ALA A 576 -27.39 16.18 5.46
C ALA A 576 -28.60 17.14 5.40
N SER A 577 -28.94 17.62 4.20
CA SER A 577 -30.08 18.51 3.98
C SER A 577 -31.44 17.81 3.95
N ALA A 578 -31.49 16.48 4.01
CA ALA A 578 -32.74 15.71 3.96
C ALA A 578 -33.75 16.18 5.04
N PHE A 579 -33.25 16.63 6.19
CA PHE A 579 -34.04 17.14 7.32
C PHE A 579 -34.15 18.67 7.39
N ALA A 580 -33.51 19.41 6.48
CA ALA A 580 -33.58 20.86 6.42
C ALA A 580 -34.78 21.31 5.57
N GLU A 581 -35.75 21.99 6.17
CA GLU A 581 -36.88 22.59 5.46
C GLU A 581 -36.45 23.94 4.84
N SER A 582 -36.11 23.96 3.54
CA SER A 582 -35.86 25.19 2.77
C SER A 582 -36.64 25.21 1.44
N PRO A 583 -37.35 26.31 1.09
CA PRO A 583 -37.98 26.46 -0.21
C PRO A 583 -36.93 26.53 -1.32
N GLY A 584 -37.10 25.74 -2.39
CA GLY A 584 -36.16 25.66 -3.53
C GLY A 584 -35.04 24.60 -3.39
N ARG A 585 -35.00 23.84 -2.29
CA ARG A 585 -34.03 22.74 -2.10
C ARG A 585 -34.14 21.66 -3.17
N ASP A 586 -35.35 21.16 -3.41
CA ASP A 586 -35.58 20.09 -4.39
C ASP A 586 -35.31 20.56 -5.84
N GLU A 587 -35.39 21.86 -6.13
CA GLU A 587 -34.99 22.42 -7.44
C GLU A 587 -33.47 22.40 -7.64
N ALA A 588 -32.70 22.78 -6.61
CA ALA A 588 -31.24 22.69 -6.65
C ALA A 588 -30.76 21.23 -6.75
N LEU A 589 -31.36 20.32 -5.97
CA LEU A 589 -31.09 18.88 -6.05
C LEU A 589 -31.41 18.31 -7.44
N ALA A 590 -32.47 18.80 -8.10
CA ALA A 590 -32.79 18.39 -9.46
C ALA A 590 -31.75 18.83 -10.48
N GLY A 591 -31.15 20.03 -10.31
CA GLY A 591 -30.04 20.50 -11.14
C GLY A 591 -28.79 19.65 -10.97
N TRP A 592 -28.39 19.35 -9.72
CA TRP A 592 -27.27 18.46 -9.43
C TRP A 592 -27.51 17.05 -9.95
N LEU A 593 -28.75 16.55 -9.87
CA LEU A 593 -29.12 15.25 -10.40
C LEU A 593 -28.93 15.17 -11.92
N GLU A 594 -29.33 16.21 -12.66
CA GLU A 594 -29.14 16.29 -14.10
C GLU A 594 -27.65 16.30 -14.47
N GLN A 595 -26.85 17.13 -13.78
CA GLN A 595 -25.40 17.19 -14.02
C GLN A 595 -24.70 15.88 -13.68
N ALA A 596 -24.99 15.27 -12.54
CA ALA A 596 -24.43 13.97 -12.15
C ALA A 596 -24.80 12.86 -13.15
N THR A 597 -26.03 12.88 -13.68
CA THR A 597 -26.47 11.94 -14.73
C THR A 597 -25.69 12.18 -16.03
N ARG A 598 -25.47 13.43 -16.44
CA ARG A 598 -24.64 13.76 -17.63
C ARG A 598 -23.20 13.28 -17.46
N ASN A 599 -22.60 13.52 -16.28
CA ASN A 599 -21.24 13.07 -15.98
C ASN A 599 -21.13 11.56 -16.02
N HIS A 600 -22.10 10.82 -15.47
CA HIS A 600 -22.13 9.37 -15.54
C HIS A 600 -22.09 8.85 -16.99
N TRP A 601 -22.91 9.40 -17.89
CA TRP A 601 -22.92 8.99 -19.30
C TRP A 601 -21.57 9.25 -19.99
N ARG A 602 -20.97 10.42 -19.80
CA ARG A 602 -19.67 10.76 -20.38
C ARG A 602 -18.53 9.92 -19.80
N LEU A 603 -18.58 9.57 -18.51
CA LEU A 603 -17.60 8.67 -17.89
C LEU A 603 -17.68 7.26 -18.48
N ILE A 604 -18.88 6.77 -18.81
CA ILE A 604 -19.06 5.50 -19.51
C ILE A 604 -18.51 5.55 -20.95
N GLU A 605 -18.63 6.70 -21.65
CA GLU A 605 -18.00 6.89 -22.96
C GLU A 605 -16.47 6.89 -22.85
N LEU A 606 -15.90 7.61 -21.88
CA LEU A 606 -14.46 7.61 -21.61
C LEU A 606 -13.96 6.20 -21.30
N LEU A 607 -14.68 5.46 -20.45
CA LEU A 607 -14.38 4.07 -20.10
C LEU A 607 -14.31 3.17 -21.34
N ASP A 608 -15.25 3.31 -22.27
CA ASP A 608 -15.25 2.56 -23.52
C ASP A 608 -14.07 2.94 -24.44
N CYS A 609 -13.71 4.22 -24.51
CA CYS A 609 -12.58 4.68 -25.32
C CYS A 609 -11.25 4.11 -24.82
N VAL A 610 -10.96 4.23 -23.52
CA VAL A 610 -9.74 3.69 -22.91
C VAL A 610 -9.72 2.17 -23.02
N HIS A 611 -10.85 1.50 -22.84
CA HIS A 611 -10.92 0.04 -22.96
C HIS A 611 -10.53 -0.44 -24.37
N ARG A 612 -10.96 0.27 -25.42
CA ARG A 612 -10.67 -0.05 -26.83
C ARG A 612 -9.22 0.19 -27.25
N HIS A 613 -8.50 1.08 -26.58
CA HIS A 613 -7.09 1.36 -26.87
C HIS A 613 -6.25 0.07 -26.72
N ARG A 614 -5.48 -0.33 -27.73
CA ARG A 614 -4.71 -1.59 -27.71
C ARG A 614 -3.24 -1.31 -27.42
N ILE A 615 -2.70 -2.00 -26.42
CA ILE A 615 -1.27 -2.02 -26.15
C ILE A 615 -0.62 -3.06 -27.08
N PRO A 616 0.48 -2.73 -27.76
CA PRO A 616 1.23 -3.68 -28.60
C PRO A 616 1.62 -4.94 -27.82
N PRO A 617 1.60 -6.15 -28.43
CA PRO A 617 2.04 -7.37 -27.76
C PRO A 617 3.57 -7.32 -27.50
N PRO A 618 4.05 -7.88 -26.37
CA PRO A 618 5.48 -7.94 -26.08
C PRO A 618 6.19 -8.95 -26.97
N ARG A 619 7.50 -8.76 -27.14
CA ARG A 619 8.42 -9.78 -27.68
C ARG A 619 8.77 -10.79 -26.59
N GLY A 620 9.50 -11.85 -26.96
CA GLY A 620 9.97 -12.89 -26.02
C GLY A 620 10.95 -12.37 -24.94
N SER A 621 11.53 -11.18 -25.15
CA SER A 621 12.56 -10.63 -24.29
C SER A 621 12.05 -10.09 -22.96
N GLN A 622 12.87 -10.24 -21.92
CA GLN A 622 12.54 -9.78 -20.57
C GLN A 622 12.26 -8.27 -20.51
N GLU A 623 13.07 -7.45 -21.18
CA GLU A 623 12.87 -5.98 -21.20
C GLU A 623 11.52 -5.63 -21.83
N SER A 624 11.15 -6.29 -22.93
CA SER A 624 9.86 -6.10 -23.59
C SER A 624 8.69 -6.58 -22.71
N LEU A 625 8.85 -7.68 -21.97
CA LEU A 625 7.84 -8.17 -21.03
C LEU A 625 7.64 -7.23 -19.85
N MET A 626 8.73 -6.66 -19.31
CA MET A 626 8.66 -5.68 -18.21
C MET A 626 8.01 -4.38 -18.67
N GLU A 627 8.34 -3.90 -19.87
CA GLU A 627 7.72 -2.71 -20.45
C GLU A 627 6.23 -2.93 -20.73
N TYR A 628 5.86 -4.09 -21.27
CA TYR A 628 4.47 -4.46 -21.49
C TYR A 628 3.68 -4.53 -20.18
N ASP A 629 4.25 -5.13 -19.12
CA ASP A 629 3.66 -5.15 -17.77
C ASP A 629 3.41 -3.72 -17.26
N ARG A 630 4.38 -2.81 -17.43
CA ARG A 630 4.24 -1.40 -17.04
C ARG A 630 3.12 -0.70 -17.80
N ARG A 631 3.13 -0.75 -19.15
CA ARG A 631 2.09 -0.09 -20.00
C ARG A 631 0.70 -0.64 -19.70
N LYS A 632 0.59 -1.96 -19.51
CA LYS A 632 -0.67 -2.63 -19.17
C LYS A 632 -1.13 -2.25 -17.77
N SER A 633 -0.23 -2.17 -16.81
CA SER A 633 -0.53 -1.72 -15.44
C SER A 633 -1.04 -0.27 -15.43
N VAL A 634 -0.46 0.64 -16.20
CA VAL A 634 -0.95 2.04 -16.33
C VAL A 634 -2.37 2.07 -16.89
N LYS A 635 -2.62 1.36 -18.00
CA LYS A 635 -3.97 1.27 -18.59
C LYS A 635 -4.99 0.64 -17.64
N GLU A 636 -4.62 -0.42 -16.94
CA GLU A 636 -5.49 -1.10 -15.97
C GLU A 636 -5.83 -0.17 -14.80
N THR A 637 -4.83 0.54 -14.25
CA THR A 637 -5.02 1.55 -13.19
C THR A 637 -5.96 2.66 -13.66
N LEU A 638 -5.75 3.21 -14.85
CA LEU A 638 -6.63 4.24 -15.43
C LEU A 638 -8.07 3.73 -15.59
N LEU A 639 -8.26 2.49 -16.06
CA LEU A 639 -9.60 1.88 -16.15
C LEU A 639 -10.25 1.69 -14.79
N GLU A 640 -9.49 1.31 -13.77
CA GLU A 640 -9.98 1.17 -12.39
C GLU A 640 -10.41 2.52 -11.80
N GLU A 641 -9.65 3.59 -12.03
CA GLU A 641 -10.00 4.96 -11.61
C GLU A 641 -11.27 5.49 -12.30
N ILE A 642 -11.42 5.24 -13.61
CA ILE A 642 -12.66 5.59 -14.33
C ILE A 642 -13.85 4.78 -13.78
N ILE A 643 -13.68 3.48 -13.53
CA ILE A 643 -14.71 2.62 -12.93
C ILE A 643 -15.12 3.15 -11.56
N GLN A 644 -14.16 3.53 -10.71
CA GLN A 644 -14.41 4.07 -9.38
C GLN A 644 -15.19 5.39 -9.46
N SER A 645 -14.78 6.31 -10.34
CA SER A 645 -15.48 7.57 -10.62
C SER A 645 -16.92 7.35 -11.12
N CYS A 646 -17.15 6.34 -11.97
CA CYS A 646 -18.48 5.96 -12.45
C CYS A 646 -19.39 5.46 -11.32
N VAL A 647 -18.85 4.62 -10.45
CA VAL A 647 -19.56 4.05 -9.30
C VAL A 647 -19.91 5.13 -8.30
N GLU A 648 -18.98 6.01 -7.94
CA GLU A 648 -19.22 7.11 -7.00
C GLU A 648 -20.24 8.13 -7.56
N THR A 649 -20.16 8.45 -8.86
CA THR A 649 -21.16 9.30 -9.52
C THR A 649 -22.55 8.67 -9.53
N THR A 650 -22.64 7.36 -9.76
CA THR A 650 -23.91 6.61 -9.71
C THR A 650 -24.48 6.57 -8.29
N ASP A 651 -23.62 6.41 -7.29
CA ASP A 651 -24.00 6.45 -5.87
C ASP A 651 -24.53 7.85 -5.50
N ALA A 652 -23.87 8.93 -5.95
CA ALA A 652 -24.34 10.30 -5.77
C ALA A 652 -25.72 10.53 -6.41
N VAL A 653 -25.93 10.07 -7.65
CA VAL A 653 -27.25 10.13 -8.34
C VAL A 653 -28.34 9.49 -7.48
N ARG A 654 -28.08 8.29 -6.93
CA ARG A 654 -29.05 7.58 -6.06
C ARG A 654 -29.30 8.32 -4.75
N MET A 655 -28.26 8.80 -4.09
CA MET A 655 -28.38 9.50 -2.81
C MET A 655 -29.07 10.86 -2.93
N ILE A 656 -28.86 11.59 -4.03
CA ILE A 656 -29.62 12.80 -4.35
C ILE A 656 -31.11 12.46 -4.51
N ARG A 657 -31.45 11.46 -5.32
CA ARG A 657 -32.85 11.01 -5.52
C ARG A 657 -33.50 10.57 -4.20
N ALA A 658 -32.78 9.80 -3.39
CA ALA A 658 -33.24 9.32 -2.08
C ALA A 658 -33.38 10.43 -1.03
N SER A 659 -32.85 11.63 -1.26
CA SER A 659 -32.98 12.77 -0.33
C SER A 659 -34.11 13.75 -0.73
N MET A 660 -34.61 13.67 -1.97
CA MET A 660 -35.69 14.53 -2.47
C MET A 660 -37.04 14.23 -1.82
N GLY A 661 -37.86 15.27 -1.60
CA GLY A 661 -39.21 15.12 -1.06
C GLY A 661 -40.16 14.40 -2.03
N ARG A 662 -39.96 14.64 -3.34
CA ARG A 662 -40.58 13.93 -4.45
C ARG A 662 -39.48 13.42 -5.39
N PRO A 663 -39.14 12.13 -5.38
CA PRO A 663 -38.15 11.60 -6.29
C PRO A 663 -38.63 11.79 -7.73
N LYS A 664 -37.74 12.29 -8.61
CA LYS A 664 -38.01 12.35 -10.05
C LYS A 664 -37.99 10.92 -10.58
N GLU A 665 -39.07 10.48 -11.22
CA GLU A 665 -39.11 9.16 -11.84
C GLU A 665 -38.10 9.10 -12.98
N ASP A 666 -37.17 8.16 -12.89
CA ASP A 666 -36.28 7.81 -13.98
C ASP A 666 -36.98 6.75 -14.85
N ALA A 667 -37.34 7.15 -16.07
CA ALA A 667 -38.09 6.29 -17.00
C ALA A 667 -37.25 5.10 -17.48
N ASP A 668 -35.92 5.23 -17.45
CA ASP A 668 -34.97 4.21 -17.91
C ASP A 668 -34.48 3.31 -16.77
N ALA A 669 -34.85 3.59 -15.51
CA ALA A 669 -34.41 2.82 -14.34
C ALA A 669 -35.08 1.45 -14.24
N GLU A 670 -34.26 0.43 -13.98
CA GLU A 670 -34.74 -0.93 -13.80
C GLU A 670 -35.68 -1.06 -12.58
N GLU A 671 -36.52 -2.09 -12.57
CA GLU A 671 -37.47 -2.34 -11.47
C GLU A 671 -36.77 -2.41 -10.10
N TRP A 672 -35.58 -3.03 -10.03
CA TRP A 672 -34.83 -3.13 -8.77
C TRP A 672 -34.28 -1.78 -8.31
N GLU A 673 -33.88 -0.90 -9.21
CA GLU A 673 -33.33 0.43 -8.88
C GLU A 673 -34.40 1.32 -8.27
N ARG A 674 -35.60 1.30 -8.85
CA ARG A 674 -36.75 2.05 -8.32
C ARG A 674 -37.13 1.61 -6.91
N ILE A 675 -37.09 0.30 -6.63
CA ILE A 675 -37.37 -0.23 -5.29
C ILE A 675 -36.20 0.06 -4.33
N ALA A 676 -34.96 -0.02 -4.80
CA ALA A 676 -33.76 0.29 -4.01
C ALA A 676 -33.75 1.74 -3.55
N ASP A 677 -34.05 2.69 -4.44
CA ASP A 677 -34.12 4.12 -4.12
C ASP A 677 -35.18 4.40 -3.05
N GLN A 678 -36.34 3.73 -3.13
CA GLN A 678 -37.39 3.83 -2.10
C GLN A 678 -36.97 3.21 -0.77
N ALA A 679 -36.24 2.09 -0.79
CA ALA A 679 -35.71 1.46 0.41
C ALA A 679 -34.65 2.33 1.09
N LEU A 680 -33.75 2.96 0.32
CA LEU A 680 -32.76 3.91 0.82
C LEU A 680 -33.43 5.17 1.39
N LEU A 681 -34.49 5.68 0.74
CA LEU A 681 -35.30 6.77 1.28
C LEU A 681 -35.94 6.40 2.63
N ALA A 682 -36.51 5.21 2.75
CA ALA A 682 -37.09 4.72 4.00
C ALA A 682 -36.01 4.56 5.09
N LEU A 683 -34.81 4.11 4.72
CA LEU A 683 -33.64 4.01 5.61
C LEU A 683 -33.23 5.41 6.14
N LEU A 684 -33.08 6.39 5.24
CA LEU A 684 -32.72 7.77 5.61
C LEU A 684 -33.77 8.42 6.52
N ARG A 685 -35.06 8.22 6.22
CA ARG A 685 -36.18 8.72 7.05
C ARG A 685 -36.40 7.92 8.34
N ARG A 686 -35.67 6.82 8.54
CA ARG A 686 -35.81 5.88 9.67
C ARG A 686 -37.22 5.26 9.75
N ASP A 687 -37.90 5.10 8.61
CA ASP A 687 -39.21 4.48 8.53
C ASP A 687 -39.09 2.95 8.37
N VAL A 688 -39.07 2.28 9.52
CA VAL A 688 -38.97 0.82 9.59
C VAL A 688 -40.20 0.11 8.99
N GLN A 689 -41.39 0.74 9.03
CA GLN A 689 -42.62 0.10 8.55
C GLN A 689 -42.64 0.07 7.02
N GLU A 690 -42.31 1.20 6.40
CA GLU A 690 -42.25 1.29 4.95
C GLU A 690 -41.13 0.43 4.38
N LEU A 691 -39.97 0.38 5.05
CA LEU A 691 -38.87 -0.48 4.66
C LEU A 691 -39.28 -1.97 4.65
N ARG A 692 -39.96 -2.44 5.70
CA ARG A 692 -40.49 -3.82 5.77
C ARG A 692 -41.55 -4.12 4.71
N ARG A 693 -42.33 -3.13 4.31
CA ARG A 693 -43.33 -3.27 3.24
C ARG A 693 -42.68 -3.50 1.88
N LEU A 694 -41.59 -2.77 1.60
CA LEU A 694 -40.85 -2.84 0.34
C LEU A 694 -39.88 -4.03 0.27
N TRP A 695 -39.46 -4.56 1.42
CA TRP A 695 -38.41 -5.57 1.55
C TRP A 695 -38.59 -6.84 0.68
N PRO A 696 -39.75 -7.51 0.66
CA PRO A 696 -39.90 -8.73 -0.14
C PRO A 696 -39.80 -8.46 -1.65
N GLY A 697 -40.32 -7.30 -2.09
CA GLY A 697 -40.23 -6.86 -3.48
C GLY A 697 -38.79 -6.55 -3.88
N PHE A 698 -38.04 -5.90 -2.98
CA PHE A 698 -36.63 -5.61 -3.17
C PHE A 698 -35.80 -6.90 -3.35
N LEU A 699 -35.92 -7.87 -2.44
CA LEU A 699 -35.16 -9.13 -2.51
C LEU A 699 -35.47 -9.91 -3.81
N ALA A 700 -36.72 -9.92 -4.25
CA ALA A 700 -37.12 -10.59 -5.49
C ALA A 700 -36.59 -9.89 -6.75
N ALA A 701 -36.47 -8.55 -6.73
CA ALA A 701 -35.98 -7.76 -7.85
C ALA A 701 -34.45 -7.81 -7.95
N ILE A 702 -33.74 -7.60 -6.83
CA ILE A 702 -32.28 -7.64 -6.79
C ILE A 702 -31.74 -9.06 -7.03
N GLY A 703 -32.43 -10.09 -6.53
CA GLY A 703 -32.02 -11.49 -6.67
C GLY A 703 -31.93 -12.04 -8.11
N LYS A 704 -32.36 -11.27 -9.12
CA LYS A 704 -32.26 -11.60 -10.56
C LYS A 704 -31.01 -11.00 -11.24
N GLN A 705 -30.25 -10.19 -10.52
CA GLN A 705 -29.15 -9.40 -11.06
C GLN A 705 -27.80 -10.09 -10.78
N PRO A 706 -26.83 -10.04 -11.73
CA PRO A 706 -25.49 -10.58 -11.51
C PRO A 706 -24.67 -9.72 -10.53
N LEU A 707 -23.95 -10.35 -9.59
CA LEU A 707 -22.95 -9.69 -8.73
C LEU A 707 -21.50 -9.96 -9.17
N LEU A 708 -21.27 -11.11 -9.81
CA LEU A 708 -19.95 -11.51 -10.24
C LEU A 708 -19.54 -10.73 -11.50
N TYR A 709 -18.26 -10.41 -11.60
CA TYR A 709 -17.64 -9.82 -12.78
C TYR A 709 -16.24 -10.40 -13.01
N MET A 710 -15.60 -10.10 -14.14
CA MET A 710 -14.18 -10.44 -14.37
C MET A 710 -13.37 -9.15 -14.31
N SER A 711 -12.17 -9.17 -13.74
CA SER A 711 -11.29 -7.99 -13.75
C SER A 711 -10.93 -7.57 -15.16
N VAL A 712 -10.54 -6.30 -15.29
CA VAL A 712 -10.00 -5.74 -16.54
C VAL A 712 -8.78 -6.54 -17.01
N SER A 713 -7.88 -6.93 -16.10
CA SER A 713 -6.68 -7.72 -16.42
C SER A 713 -6.95 -9.09 -17.03
N ARG A 714 -8.13 -9.67 -16.74
CA ARG A 714 -8.61 -10.95 -17.29
C ARG A 714 -9.56 -10.78 -18.47
N GLY A 715 -9.63 -9.59 -19.06
CA GLY A 715 -10.49 -9.28 -20.22
C GLY A 715 -11.96 -9.06 -19.85
N GLY A 716 -12.25 -8.68 -18.60
CA GLY A 716 -13.59 -8.31 -18.16
C GLY A 716 -14.11 -7.06 -18.87
N ASN A 717 -15.42 -7.03 -19.13
CA ASN A 717 -16.07 -5.86 -19.70
C ASN A 717 -16.28 -4.79 -18.62
N PRO A 718 -15.68 -3.58 -18.74
CA PRO A 718 -15.74 -2.56 -17.71
C PRO A 718 -17.17 -2.11 -17.33
N ARG A 719 -18.10 -2.04 -18.30
CA ARG A 719 -19.51 -1.68 -18.01
C ARG A 719 -20.18 -2.68 -17.06
N ARG A 720 -19.84 -3.97 -17.18
CA ARG A 720 -20.36 -4.99 -16.25
C ARG A 720 -19.76 -4.85 -14.85
N ILE A 721 -18.52 -4.39 -14.76
CA ILE A 721 -17.84 -4.11 -13.48
C ILE A 721 -18.56 -2.95 -12.78
N VAL A 722 -18.76 -1.82 -13.47
CA VAL A 722 -19.50 -0.66 -12.94
C VAL A 722 -20.88 -1.06 -12.46
N ALA A 723 -21.67 -1.77 -13.28
CA ALA A 723 -23.01 -2.21 -12.88
C ALA A 723 -23.00 -3.12 -11.65
N SER A 724 -22.02 -4.01 -11.53
CA SER A 724 -21.91 -4.93 -10.38
C SER A 724 -21.47 -4.20 -9.12
N ARG A 725 -20.43 -3.35 -9.19
CA ARG A 725 -19.97 -2.53 -8.05
C ARG A 725 -21.03 -1.53 -7.57
N SER A 726 -21.78 -0.89 -8.47
CA SER A 726 -22.90 -0.01 -8.10
C SER A 726 -24.01 -0.77 -7.34
N ARG A 727 -24.32 -2.01 -7.73
CA ARG A 727 -25.24 -2.88 -6.98
C ARG A 727 -24.68 -3.27 -5.61
N GLN A 728 -23.42 -3.65 -5.55
CA GLN A 728 -22.73 -4.00 -4.31
C GLN A 728 -22.72 -2.81 -3.33
N ARG A 729 -22.47 -1.58 -3.80
CA ARG A 729 -22.52 -0.35 -2.99
C ARG A 729 -23.88 -0.17 -2.30
N VAL A 730 -24.99 -0.39 -3.01
CA VAL A 730 -26.34 -0.34 -2.45
C VAL A 730 -26.55 -1.42 -1.38
N ILE A 731 -26.13 -2.66 -1.66
CA ILE A 731 -26.22 -3.78 -0.70
C ILE A 731 -25.42 -3.44 0.57
N ARG A 732 -24.18 -2.97 0.43
CA ARG A 732 -23.31 -2.59 1.55
C ARG A 732 -23.92 -1.46 2.39
N ARG A 733 -24.49 -0.42 1.76
CA ARG A 733 -25.21 0.67 2.45
C ARG A 733 -26.39 0.16 3.29
N LEU A 734 -27.19 -0.75 2.73
CA LEU A 734 -28.29 -1.38 3.45
C LEU A 734 -27.77 -2.25 4.60
N LEU A 735 -26.74 -3.08 4.39
CA LEU A 735 -26.15 -3.92 5.43
C LEU A 735 -25.53 -3.13 6.58
N ALA A 736 -24.97 -1.95 6.30
CA ALA A 736 -24.48 -1.06 7.34
C ALA A 736 -25.63 -0.36 8.11
N GLY A 737 -26.75 -0.06 7.44
CA GLY A 737 -27.87 0.70 8.01
C GLY A 737 -28.92 -0.14 8.75
N LEU A 738 -29.25 -1.33 8.24
CA LEU A 738 -30.30 -2.21 8.78
C LEU A 738 -30.04 -2.67 10.23
N PRO A 739 -28.82 -3.10 10.61
CA PRO A 739 -28.52 -3.47 11.98
C PRO A 739 -28.67 -2.30 12.96
N ARG A 740 -28.41 -1.07 12.50
CA ARG A 740 -28.57 0.15 13.31
C ARG A 740 -30.03 0.44 13.62
N LEU A 741 -30.96 0.06 12.74
CA LEU A 741 -32.41 0.12 12.99
C LEU A 741 -32.95 -1.08 13.80
N GLY A 742 -32.10 -2.06 14.14
CA GLY A 742 -32.47 -3.27 14.86
C GLY A 742 -33.15 -4.34 13.99
N LEU A 743 -32.89 -4.32 12.68
CA LEU A 743 -33.44 -5.24 11.66
C LEU A 743 -32.43 -6.34 11.32
N LEU A 744 -32.21 -7.27 12.25
CA LEU A 744 -31.17 -8.29 12.11
C LEU A 744 -31.58 -9.37 11.11
N VAL A 745 -32.85 -9.82 11.16
CA VAL A 745 -33.38 -10.85 10.26
C VAL A 745 -33.26 -10.40 8.81
N GLU A 746 -33.66 -9.17 8.53
CA GLU A 746 -33.56 -8.56 7.20
C GLU A 746 -32.09 -8.47 6.74
N THR A 747 -31.14 -8.20 7.66
CA THR A 747 -29.71 -8.19 7.35
C THR A 747 -29.22 -9.57 6.90
N CYS A 748 -29.58 -10.65 7.63
CA CYS A 748 -29.21 -12.01 7.23
C CYS A 748 -29.87 -12.44 5.91
N GLN A 749 -31.14 -12.09 5.69
CA GLN A 749 -31.83 -12.36 4.41
C GLN A 749 -31.12 -11.69 3.22
N LEU A 750 -30.57 -10.48 3.41
CA LEU A 750 -29.81 -9.80 2.36
C LEU A 750 -28.48 -10.51 2.08
N LEU A 751 -27.78 -11.01 3.11
CA LEU A 751 -26.56 -11.83 2.94
C LEU A 751 -26.85 -13.13 2.19
N GLU A 752 -27.92 -13.84 2.56
CA GLU A 752 -28.36 -15.06 1.86
C GLU A 752 -28.76 -14.78 0.41
N THR A 753 -29.42 -13.64 0.16
CA THR A 753 -29.80 -13.23 -1.19
C THR A 753 -28.57 -12.90 -2.03
N ALA A 754 -27.59 -12.18 -1.49
CA ALA A 754 -26.33 -11.89 -2.16
C ALA A 754 -25.58 -13.19 -2.52
N GLN A 755 -25.53 -14.16 -1.61
CA GLN A 755 -24.96 -15.48 -1.87
C GLN A 755 -25.74 -16.24 -2.97
N ALA A 756 -27.07 -16.17 -2.95
CA ALA A 756 -27.91 -16.79 -3.97
C ALA A 756 -27.73 -16.14 -5.36
N MET A 757 -27.49 -14.82 -5.41
CA MET A 757 -27.20 -14.09 -6.65
C MET A 757 -25.91 -14.60 -7.32
N GLU A 758 -24.83 -14.80 -6.55
CA GLU A 758 -23.59 -15.37 -7.10
C GLU A 758 -23.80 -16.80 -7.61
N ALA A 759 -24.61 -17.59 -6.91
CA ALA A 759 -24.92 -18.97 -7.30
C ALA A 759 -25.71 -19.06 -8.61
N ARG A 760 -26.64 -18.11 -8.82
CA ARG A 760 -27.57 -18.11 -9.97
C ARG A 760 -26.95 -17.51 -11.23
N HIS A 761 -25.90 -16.69 -11.09
CA HIS A 761 -25.28 -15.94 -12.20
C HIS A 761 -23.76 -16.18 -12.29
N PRO A 762 -23.30 -17.41 -12.62
CA PRO A 762 -21.87 -17.68 -12.79
C PRO A 762 -21.30 -17.01 -14.05
N VAL A 763 -20.12 -16.40 -13.94
CA VAL A 763 -19.47 -15.64 -15.04
C VAL A 763 -18.31 -16.43 -15.70
N GLY A 764 -17.97 -17.61 -15.17
CA GLY A 764 -16.92 -18.48 -15.69
C GLY A 764 -15.65 -18.53 -14.82
N PRO A 765 -14.60 -19.25 -15.25
CA PRO A 765 -13.33 -19.31 -14.54
C PRO A 765 -12.68 -17.92 -14.50
N GLY A 766 -12.23 -17.51 -13.30
CA GLY A 766 -11.58 -16.20 -13.10
C GLY A 766 -12.53 -15.06 -12.71
N ALA A 767 -13.81 -15.36 -12.46
CA ALA A 767 -14.75 -14.40 -11.86
C ALA A 767 -14.28 -13.93 -10.47
N ILE A 768 -14.50 -12.64 -10.20
CA ILE A 768 -14.23 -11.98 -8.93
C ILE A 768 -15.53 -11.92 -8.14
N THR A 769 -15.43 -12.31 -6.87
CA THR A 769 -16.47 -12.15 -5.85
C THR A 769 -16.01 -11.08 -4.87
N GLU A 770 -16.90 -10.16 -4.51
CA GLU A 770 -16.71 -9.20 -3.40
C GLU A 770 -17.66 -9.55 -2.23
N PHE A 771 -18.11 -10.80 -2.16
CA PHE A 771 -19.00 -11.25 -1.11
C PHE A 771 -18.34 -11.21 0.27
N ASP A 772 -17.02 -11.35 0.33
CA ASP A 772 -16.21 -11.15 1.53
C ASP A 772 -16.42 -9.76 2.15
N SER A 773 -16.33 -8.70 1.35
CA SER A 773 -16.58 -7.33 1.81
C SER A 773 -18.03 -7.12 2.24
N ILE A 774 -18.99 -7.64 1.46
CA ILE A 774 -20.43 -7.58 1.78
C ILE A 774 -20.73 -8.30 3.09
N PHE A 775 -20.15 -9.49 3.27
CA PHE A 775 -20.32 -10.30 4.47
C PHE A 775 -19.70 -9.63 5.69
N ASP A 776 -18.49 -9.09 5.56
CA ASP A 776 -17.80 -8.37 6.63
C ASP A 776 -18.65 -7.19 7.15
N ASP A 777 -19.23 -6.38 6.25
CA ASP A 777 -20.07 -5.24 6.62
C ASP A 777 -21.32 -5.67 7.40
N GLY A 778 -22.02 -6.69 6.90
CA GLY A 778 -23.21 -7.25 7.55
C GLY A 778 -22.86 -7.89 8.90
N CYS A 779 -21.80 -8.69 8.95
CA CYS A 779 -21.31 -9.35 10.16
C CYS A 779 -20.93 -8.33 11.23
N ARG A 780 -20.11 -7.33 10.89
CA ARG A 780 -19.73 -6.23 11.79
C ARG A 780 -20.95 -5.47 12.30
N GLY A 781 -21.89 -5.13 11.42
CA GLY A 781 -23.10 -4.41 11.78
C GLY A 781 -23.97 -5.16 12.79
N VAL A 782 -24.20 -6.45 12.57
CA VAL A 782 -25.02 -7.31 13.44
C VAL A 782 -24.35 -7.52 14.82
N ILE A 783 -23.05 -7.82 14.84
CA ILE A 783 -22.30 -8.04 16.08
C ILE A 783 -22.18 -6.73 16.88
N ARG A 784 -21.99 -5.60 16.20
CA ARG A 784 -21.96 -4.27 16.84
C ARG A 784 -23.29 -3.93 17.49
N CYS A 785 -24.41 -4.19 16.79
CA CYS A 785 -25.76 -4.02 17.35
C CYS A 785 -25.93 -4.81 18.65
N LEU A 786 -25.43 -6.04 18.70
CA LEU A 786 -25.43 -6.89 19.91
C LEU A 786 -24.54 -6.29 21.02
N ALA A 787 -23.28 -5.94 20.72
CA ALA A 787 -22.32 -5.43 21.70
C ALA A 787 -22.72 -4.07 22.31
N GLU A 788 -23.35 -3.19 21.51
CA GLU A 788 -23.89 -1.91 21.97
C GLU A 788 -25.19 -2.11 22.76
N SER A 789 -26.09 -3.00 22.34
CA SER A 789 -27.32 -3.33 23.08
C SER A 789 -27.02 -3.91 24.47
N ALA A 790 -25.96 -4.71 24.59
CA ALA A 790 -25.51 -5.27 25.87
C ALA A 790 -25.07 -4.22 26.92
N ALA A 791 -24.94 -2.94 26.55
CA ALA A 791 -24.62 -1.86 27.49
C ALA A 791 -25.75 -1.57 28.49
N GLU A 792 -26.98 -1.88 28.10
CA GLU A 792 -28.17 -1.65 28.92
C GLU A 792 -28.63 -2.89 29.69
N TRP A 793 -27.96 -4.03 29.47
CA TRP A 793 -28.23 -5.28 30.20
C TRP A 793 -27.64 -5.22 31.62
N ASP A 794 -28.04 -6.15 32.49
CA ASP A 794 -27.61 -6.16 33.89
C ASP A 794 -26.07 -6.25 34.01
N ARG A 795 -25.44 -5.22 34.60
CA ARG A 795 -23.99 -5.00 34.63
C ARG A 795 -23.18 -6.16 35.20
N GLN A 796 -23.79 -7.05 36.00
CA GLN A 796 -23.08 -8.19 36.60
C GLN A 796 -23.06 -9.45 35.72
N ARG A 797 -23.98 -9.59 34.77
CA ARG A 797 -24.11 -10.78 33.89
C ARG A 797 -24.01 -10.46 32.40
N ALA A 798 -23.99 -9.19 32.03
CA ALA A 798 -24.00 -8.74 30.64
C ALA A 798 -22.89 -9.36 29.79
N ASP A 799 -21.65 -9.48 30.28
CA ASP A 799 -20.54 -10.02 29.49
C ASP A 799 -20.66 -11.54 29.26
N ASP A 800 -21.11 -12.30 30.26
CA ASP A 800 -21.24 -13.76 30.14
C ASP A 800 -22.49 -14.12 29.28
N GLU A 801 -23.58 -13.36 29.41
CA GLU A 801 -24.77 -13.50 28.54
C GLU A 801 -24.46 -13.05 27.09
N LEU A 802 -23.68 -11.97 26.92
CA LEU A 802 -23.22 -11.50 25.61
C LEU A 802 -22.42 -12.57 24.86
N VAL A 803 -21.49 -13.26 25.54
CA VAL A 803 -20.70 -14.34 24.91
C VAL A 803 -21.60 -15.48 24.44
N ASN A 804 -22.59 -15.90 25.24
CA ASN A 804 -23.51 -16.98 24.84
C ASN A 804 -24.34 -16.59 23.60
N TYR A 805 -24.91 -15.38 23.59
CA TYR A 805 -25.66 -14.89 22.43
C TYR A 805 -24.78 -14.68 21.20
N LEU A 806 -23.51 -14.32 21.41
CA LEU A 806 -22.54 -14.19 20.32
C LEU A 806 -22.18 -15.55 19.73
N GLU A 807 -22.02 -16.60 20.54
CA GLU A 807 -21.80 -17.97 20.04
C GLU A 807 -22.97 -18.40 19.13
N GLU A 808 -24.21 -18.25 19.58
CA GLU A 808 -25.40 -18.60 18.77
C GLU A 808 -25.46 -17.79 17.46
N LEU A 809 -25.15 -16.50 17.51
CA LEU A 809 -25.15 -15.62 16.34
C LEU A 809 -24.04 -15.97 15.35
N VAL A 810 -22.82 -16.19 15.84
CA VAL A 810 -21.66 -16.52 15.00
C VAL A 810 -21.88 -17.85 14.31
N ASP A 811 -22.57 -18.81 14.92
CA ASP A 811 -22.92 -20.08 14.26
C ASP A 811 -23.82 -19.87 13.02
N VAL A 812 -24.81 -18.97 13.10
CA VAL A 812 -25.67 -18.60 11.94
C VAL A 812 -24.82 -17.98 10.82
N LEU A 813 -23.98 -17.01 11.18
CA LEU A 813 -23.12 -16.30 10.23
C LEU A 813 -22.08 -17.24 9.60
N LEU A 814 -21.54 -18.18 10.40
CA LEU A 814 -20.61 -19.20 9.93
C LEU A 814 -21.26 -20.13 8.92
N HIS A 815 -22.52 -20.53 9.12
CA HIS A 815 -23.24 -21.34 8.14
C HIS A 815 -23.34 -20.66 6.77
N CYS A 816 -23.72 -19.38 6.77
CA CYS A 816 -23.77 -18.56 5.55
C CYS A 816 -22.37 -18.48 4.90
N TRP A 817 -21.34 -18.19 5.69
CA TRP A 817 -19.95 -18.08 5.22
C TRP A 817 -19.39 -19.38 4.62
N LEU A 818 -19.58 -20.51 5.30
CA LEU A 818 -19.08 -21.82 4.86
C LEU A 818 -19.68 -22.23 3.51
N THR A 819 -20.95 -21.91 3.27
CA THR A 819 -21.64 -22.20 2.01
C THR A 819 -21.01 -21.44 0.83
N HIS A 820 -20.60 -20.19 1.04
CA HIS A 820 -19.90 -19.38 0.04
C HIS A 820 -18.45 -19.87 -0.12
N SER A 821 -17.71 -20.01 0.99
CA SER A 821 -16.29 -20.38 0.98
C SER A 821 -16.04 -21.68 0.20
N ARG A 822 -16.90 -22.69 0.29
CA ARG A 822 -16.76 -23.96 -0.47
C ARG A 822 -16.73 -23.81 -1.99
N ARG A 823 -17.25 -22.70 -2.53
CA ARG A 823 -17.32 -22.43 -3.98
C ARG A 823 -16.16 -21.57 -4.48
N VAL A 824 -15.44 -20.92 -3.57
CA VAL A 824 -14.34 -20.01 -3.88
C VAL A 824 -13.01 -20.73 -3.71
N ARG A 825 -12.11 -20.49 -4.66
CA ARG A 825 -10.71 -20.94 -4.62
C ARG A 825 -9.86 -19.77 -4.12
N LEU A 826 -9.03 -20.02 -3.10
CA LEU A 826 -8.21 -18.96 -2.49
C LEU A 826 -6.81 -18.86 -3.11
N SER A 827 -6.26 -19.99 -3.59
CA SER A 827 -4.91 -20.03 -4.15
C SER A 827 -4.82 -20.99 -5.33
N VAL A 828 -3.85 -20.73 -6.20
CA VAL A 828 -3.58 -21.61 -7.32
C VAL A 828 -3.23 -23.04 -6.87
N LEU A 829 -2.56 -23.20 -5.72
CA LEU A 829 -2.09 -24.50 -5.24
C LEU A 829 -3.22 -25.46 -4.81
N GLU A 830 -4.45 -24.97 -4.63
CA GLU A 830 -5.62 -25.83 -4.39
C GLU A 830 -5.93 -26.75 -5.59
N ILE A 831 -5.49 -26.43 -6.83
CA ILE A 831 -5.62 -27.34 -7.99
C ILE A 831 -4.81 -28.62 -7.82
N VAL A 832 -3.65 -28.50 -7.16
CA VAL A 832 -2.67 -29.58 -6.97
C VAL A 832 -2.71 -30.13 -5.54
N ASP A 833 -3.81 -29.92 -4.81
CA ASP A 833 -4.00 -30.57 -3.51
C ASP A 833 -4.07 -32.10 -3.65
N ASP A 834 -4.62 -32.58 -4.78
CA ASP A 834 -4.62 -33.99 -5.15
C ASP A 834 -3.19 -34.54 -5.40
N ALA A 835 -2.91 -35.72 -4.84
CA ALA A 835 -1.60 -36.35 -4.90
C ALA A 835 -1.14 -36.68 -6.34
N THR A 836 -2.07 -36.94 -7.26
CA THR A 836 -1.75 -37.28 -8.65
C THR A 836 -1.25 -36.05 -9.40
N ARG A 837 -2.02 -34.95 -9.31
CA ARG A 837 -1.67 -33.67 -9.94
C ARG A 837 -0.38 -33.08 -9.36
N TRP A 838 -0.20 -33.18 -8.04
CA TRP A 838 1.06 -32.82 -7.40
C TRP A 838 2.26 -33.58 -7.98
N THR A 839 2.11 -34.89 -8.19
CA THR A 839 3.17 -35.72 -8.78
C THR A 839 3.48 -35.30 -10.22
N MET A 840 2.48 -34.86 -10.99
CA MET A 840 2.69 -34.36 -12.36
C MET A 840 3.44 -33.02 -12.37
N LEU A 841 3.03 -32.07 -11.53
CA LEU A 841 3.73 -30.79 -11.38
C LEU A 841 5.19 -30.97 -10.94
N ASN A 842 5.44 -31.86 -9.96
CA ASN A 842 6.81 -32.13 -9.52
C ASN A 842 7.68 -32.68 -10.65
N LYS A 843 7.17 -33.61 -11.46
CA LYS A 843 7.91 -34.15 -12.60
C LYS A 843 8.21 -33.08 -13.65
N PHE A 844 7.28 -32.16 -13.88
CA PHE A 844 7.49 -31.04 -14.79
C PHE A 844 8.64 -30.14 -14.28
N ILE A 845 8.61 -29.74 -13.01
CA ILE A 845 9.64 -28.90 -12.40
C ILE A 845 11.00 -29.63 -12.35
N GLU A 846 11.05 -30.90 -11.97
CA GLU A 846 12.28 -31.68 -11.92
C GLU A 846 12.94 -31.84 -13.31
N HIS A 847 12.12 -31.91 -14.37
CA HIS A 847 12.64 -32.13 -15.73
C HIS A 847 13.07 -30.84 -16.43
N TYR A 848 12.28 -29.77 -16.30
CA TYR A 848 12.47 -28.51 -17.03
C TYR A 848 12.96 -27.34 -16.16
N GLY A 849 12.88 -27.45 -14.83
CA GLY A 849 13.09 -26.31 -13.94
C GLY A 849 14.51 -25.76 -13.91
N ALA A 850 15.54 -26.58 -14.19
CA ALA A 850 16.94 -26.15 -14.18
C ALA A 850 17.25 -25.06 -15.20
N ASP A 851 16.62 -25.15 -16.39
CA ASP A 851 16.86 -24.20 -17.49
C ASP A 851 15.87 -23.03 -17.46
N LEU A 852 14.71 -23.21 -16.81
CA LEU A 852 13.64 -22.21 -16.75
C LEU A 852 13.73 -21.29 -15.53
N PHE A 853 13.75 -21.86 -14.31
CA PHE A 853 13.58 -21.08 -13.07
C PHE A 853 14.92 -20.50 -12.58
N THR A 854 15.54 -19.69 -13.42
CA THR A 854 16.74 -18.92 -13.07
C THR A 854 16.39 -17.71 -12.20
N GLN A 855 17.36 -17.13 -11.49
CA GLN A 855 17.11 -15.92 -10.70
C GLN A 855 16.60 -14.75 -11.55
N HIS A 856 17.04 -14.66 -12.81
CA HIS A 856 16.58 -13.65 -13.75
C HIS A 856 15.10 -13.89 -14.15
N PHE A 857 14.76 -15.13 -14.50
CA PHE A 857 13.39 -15.52 -14.84
C PHE A 857 12.40 -15.27 -13.69
N MET A 858 12.82 -15.50 -12.45
CA MET A 858 11.99 -15.39 -11.25
C MET A 858 11.80 -13.93 -10.76
N ASN A 859 12.22 -12.93 -11.54
CA ASN A 859 11.88 -11.54 -11.26
C ASN A 859 10.35 -11.34 -11.33
N LEU A 860 9.79 -10.65 -10.34
CA LEU A 860 8.33 -10.45 -10.23
C LEU A 860 7.72 -9.80 -11.49
N GLY A 861 8.37 -8.80 -12.07
CA GLY A 861 7.90 -8.12 -13.29
C GLY A 861 7.83 -9.07 -14.49
N ASN A 862 8.87 -9.89 -14.67
CA ASN A 862 8.91 -10.91 -15.71
C ASN A 862 7.79 -11.96 -15.54
N LEU A 863 7.62 -12.48 -14.31
CA LEU A 863 6.56 -13.44 -14.00
C LEU A 863 5.15 -12.89 -14.26
N ARG A 864 4.90 -11.62 -13.90
CA ARG A 864 3.64 -10.93 -14.18
C ARG A 864 3.41 -10.71 -15.68
N GLY A 865 4.44 -10.26 -16.41
CA GLY A 865 4.39 -10.10 -17.87
C GLY A 865 4.00 -11.40 -18.59
N ILE A 866 4.59 -12.54 -18.20
CA ILE A 866 4.26 -13.86 -18.77
C ILE A 866 2.79 -14.23 -18.51
N LEU A 867 2.29 -14.03 -17.28
CA LEU A 867 0.88 -14.31 -16.96
C LEU A 867 -0.08 -13.39 -17.72
N GLN A 868 0.30 -12.13 -17.91
CA GLN A 868 -0.53 -11.13 -18.59
C GLN A 868 -0.60 -11.33 -20.11
N GLN A 869 0.50 -11.71 -20.76
CA GLN A 869 0.51 -12.09 -22.18
C GLN A 869 -0.19 -13.45 -22.40
N GLY A 870 -0.14 -14.31 -21.39
CA GLY A 870 -0.61 -15.68 -21.42
C GLY A 870 0.54 -16.64 -21.69
N VAL A 871 0.69 -17.66 -20.83
CA VAL A 871 1.83 -18.59 -20.85
C VAL A 871 1.98 -19.31 -22.19
N ALA A 872 0.88 -19.66 -22.86
CA ALA A 872 0.93 -20.30 -24.17
C ALA A 872 1.53 -19.37 -25.24
N ASN A 873 1.09 -18.09 -25.27
CA ASN A 873 1.61 -17.09 -26.19
C ASN A 873 3.09 -16.81 -25.92
N TYR A 874 3.48 -16.72 -24.65
CA TYR A 874 4.87 -16.57 -24.25
C TYR A 874 5.76 -17.71 -24.79
N LEU A 875 5.32 -18.97 -24.64
CA LEU A 875 6.06 -20.12 -25.16
C LEU A 875 6.16 -20.12 -26.68
N GLU A 876 5.15 -19.61 -27.39
CA GLU A 876 5.19 -19.44 -28.85
C GLU A 876 6.12 -18.30 -29.26
N SER A 877 6.05 -17.14 -28.62
CA SER A 877 6.97 -16.01 -28.86
C SER A 877 8.43 -16.39 -28.60
N LEU A 878 8.71 -17.13 -27.52
CA LEU A 878 10.06 -17.61 -27.19
C LEU A 878 10.57 -18.64 -28.21
N ARG A 879 9.67 -19.37 -28.89
CA ARG A 879 10.02 -20.30 -29.97
C ARG A 879 10.34 -19.55 -31.28
N GLU A 880 9.71 -18.41 -31.51
CA GLU A 880 9.89 -17.59 -32.72
C GLU A 880 11.13 -16.69 -32.64
N GLU A 881 11.37 -16.07 -31.47
CA GLU A 881 12.49 -15.15 -31.22
C GLU A 881 13.19 -15.52 -29.90
N PRO A 882 14.25 -16.34 -29.91
CA PRO A 882 14.97 -16.70 -28.71
C PRO A 882 15.92 -15.58 -28.24
N ASP A 883 15.87 -15.26 -26.94
CA ASP A 883 16.75 -14.27 -26.30
C ASP A 883 18.24 -14.69 -26.23
N ASN A 884 18.52 -15.99 -26.28
CA ASN A 884 19.85 -16.57 -26.19
C ASN A 884 20.08 -17.63 -27.28
N ASP A 885 21.33 -17.84 -27.66
CA ASP A 885 21.74 -18.90 -28.61
C ASP A 885 21.38 -20.33 -28.14
N GLU A 886 21.07 -20.52 -26.85
CA GLU A 886 20.62 -21.80 -26.27
C GLU A 886 19.13 -21.73 -25.84
N LEU A 887 18.28 -22.47 -26.55
CA LEU A 887 16.86 -22.62 -26.22
C LEU A 887 16.67 -23.49 -24.96
N PRO A 888 15.75 -23.13 -24.05
CA PRO A 888 15.42 -23.99 -22.92
C PRO A 888 14.91 -25.36 -23.38
N ARG A 889 15.26 -26.44 -22.66
CA ARG A 889 14.80 -27.81 -22.98
C ARG A 889 13.29 -27.96 -23.13
N LEU A 890 12.51 -27.11 -22.44
CA LEU A 890 11.06 -27.10 -22.57
C LEU A 890 10.60 -26.78 -24.00
N ILE A 891 11.28 -25.85 -24.70
CA ILE A 891 10.94 -25.47 -26.07
C ILE A 891 11.33 -26.58 -27.05
N GLU A 892 12.48 -27.25 -26.83
CA GLU A 892 12.89 -28.40 -27.63
C GLU A 892 11.92 -29.58 -27.54
N ASP A 893 11.35 -29.81 -26.35
CA ASP A 893 10.41 -30.91 -26.09
C ASP A 893 8.93 -30.56 -26.36
N LEU A 894 8.64 -29.31 -26.71
CA LEU A 894 7.30 -28.80 -26.99
C LEU A 894 6.72 -29.48 -28.24
N ASP A 895 5.49 -29.97 -28.14
CA ASP A 895 4.79 -30.77 -29.16
C ASP A 895 5.47 -32.10 -29.54
N VAL A 896 6.56 -32.48 -28.85
CA VAL A 896 7.24 -33.78 -28.97
C VAL A 896 6.95 -34.66 -27.76
N LYS A 897 7.21 -34.17 -26.55
CA LYS A 897 7.02 -34.90 -25.28
C LYS A 897 5.92 -34.30 -24.41
N ILE A 898 5.64 -33.02 -24.55
CA ILE A 898 4.58 -32.30 -23.82
C ILE A 898 3.82 -31.42 -24.79
N SER A 899 2.48 -31.38 -24.67
CA SER A 899 1.67 -30.48 -25.50
C SER A 899 1.83 -29.03 -25.05
N LEU A 900 1.69 -28.07 -25.97
CA LEU A 900 1.67 -26.63 -25.61
C LEU A 900 0.68 -26.33 -24.49
N SER A 901 -0.51 -26.94 -24.53
CA SER A 901 -1.54 -26.72 -23.51
C SER A 901 -1.13 -27.25 -22.13
N ASP A 902 -0.49 -28.43 -22.06
CA ASP A 902 -0.04 -28.99 -20.79
C ASP A 902 1.16 -28.23 -20.23
N ALA A 903 2.10 -27.83 -21.10
CA ALA A 903 3.26 -27.02 -20.73
C ALA A 903 2.81 -25.65 -20.18
N ALA A 904 1.91 -24.97 -20.89
CA ALA A 904 1.34 -23.70 -20.45
C ALA A 904 0.57 -23.84 -19.13
N HIS A 905 -0.16 -24.94 -18.93
CA HIS A 905 -0.89 -25.19 -17.69
C HIS A 905 0.05 -25.35 -16.49
N TRP A 906 1.06 -26.22 -16.56
CA TRP A 906 1.95 -26.47 -15.43
C TRP A 906 2.90 -25.31 -15.14
N LEU A 907 3.39 -24.64 -16.19
CA LEU A 907 4.18 -23.43 -16.03
C LEU A 907 3.34 -22.30 -15.42
N GLY A 908 2.10 -22.11 -15.88
CA GLY A 908 1.16 -21.16 -15.28
C GLY A 908 0.90 -21.41 -13.80
N VAL A 909 0.64 -22.68 -13.41
CA VAL A 909 0.46 -23.03 -11.98
C VAL A 909 1.70 -22.74 -11.15
N ALA A 910 2.91 -23.02 -11.67
CA ALA A 910 4.15 -22.74 -10.95
C ALA A 910 4.41 -21.24 -10.78
N ILE A 911 4.22 -20.45 -11.85
CA ILE A 911 4.41 -19.00 -11.84
C ILE A 911 3.37 -18.34 -10.93
N GLU A 912 2.08 -18.65 -11.09
CA GLU A 912 1.00 -18.13 -10.24
C GLU A 912 1.27 -18.44 -8.76
N ALA A 913 1.76 -19.65 -8.43
CA ALA A 913 2.00 -20.05 -7.04
C ALA A 913 3.10 -19.22 -6.38
N VAL A 914 4.12 -18.84 -7.15
CA VAL A 914 5.20 -17.98 -6.69
C VAL A 914 4.77 -16.52 -6.63
N VAL A 915 4.05 -16.02 -7.64
CA VAL A 915 3.54 -14.64 -7.65
C VAL A 915 2.58 -14.40 -6.48
N GLU A 916 1.68 -15.35 -6.18
CA GLU A 916 0.79 -15.29 -5.00
C GLU A 916 1.54 -15.28 -3.65
N ASN A 917 2.79 -15.79 -3.62
CA ASN A 917 3.57 -15.99 -2.40
C ASN A 917 5.01 -15.45 -2.52
N TYR A 918 5.21 -14.33 -3.20
CA TYR A 918 6.54 -13.86 -3.58
C TYR A 918 7.44 -13.58 -2.37
N GLY A 919 6.90 -13.04 -1.28
CA GLY A 919 7.65 -12.86 -0.02
C GLY A 919 8.22 -14.18 0.54
N SER A 920 7.49 -15.30 0.41
CA SER A 920 8.00 -16.63 0.78
C SER A 920 9.02 -17.18 -0.23
N TYR A 921 8.97 -16.74 -1.50
CA TYR A 921 10.03 -17.04 -2.48
C TYR A 921 11.32 -16.27 -2.17
N ILE A 922 11.25 -15.00 -1.77
CA ILE A 922 12.42 -14.22 -1.33
C ILE A 922 13.08 -14.89 -0.12
N ASP A 923 12.27 -15.38 0.83
CA ASP A 923 12.75 -16.16 1.98
C ASP A 923 13.47 -17.45 1.54
N TYR A 924 12.86 -18.22 0.64
CA TYR A 924 13.48 -19.41 0.05
C TYR A 924 14.80 -19.09 -0.68
N ASN A 925 14.83 -17.99 -1.44
CA ASN A 925 15.99 -17.56 -2.20
C ASN A 925 17.16 -17.10 -1.33
N SER A 926 16.86 -16.42 -0.22
CA SER A 926 17.86 -15.85 0.69
C SER A 926 18.41 -16.86 1.70
N ILE A 927 17.61 -17.82 2.16
CA ILE A 927 18.00 -18.73 3.26
C ILE A 927 18.61 -20.03 2.74
N THR A 928 18.01 -20.61 1.72
CA THR A 928 18.30 -21.98 1.32
C THR A 928 19.40 -22.00 0.25
N THR A 929 20.16 -23.10 0.18
CA THR A 929 21.16 -23.33 -0.88
C THR A 929 20.55 -24.03 -2.08
N GLN A 930 19.32 -24.52 -1.91
CA GLN A 930 18.52 -25.20 -2.92
C GLN A 930 17.90 -24.22 -3.92
N SER A 931 17.74 -22.94 -3.54
CA SER A 931 17.25 -21.88 -4.43
C SER A 931 18.15 -21.58 -5.63
N ASP A 932 19.45 -21.87 -5.51
CA ASP A 932 20.43 -21.81 -6.61
C ASP A 932 20.08 -22.79 -7.75
N ARG A 933 19.08 -23.68 -7.58
CA ARG A 933 18.69 -24.75 -8.50
C ARG A 933 17.21 -24.70 -8.84
N GLY A 934 16.89 -24.32 -10.07
CA GLY A 934 15.50 -24.20 -10.53
C GLY A 934 14.70 -25.51 -10.50
N GLU A 935 15.35 -26.66 -10.67
CA GLU A 935 14.68 -27.97 -10.58
C GLU A 935 14.20 -28.34 -9.17
N MET A 936 14.62 -27.60 -8.14
CA MET A 936 14.23 -27.79 -6.75
C MET A 936 13.05 -26.93 -6.31
N LEU A 937 12.48 -26.11 -7.21
CA LEU A 937 11.36 -25.19 -6.89
C LEU A 937 10.15 -25.91 -6.27
N TYR A 938 9.91 -27.18 -6.62
CA TYR A 938 8.82 -27.97 -6.04
C TYR A 938 8.91 -28.09 -4.52
N THR A 939 10.12 -27.98 -3.94
CA THR A 939 10.31 -28.02 -2.49
C THR A 939 9.69 -26.81 -1.81
N LEU A 940 9.82 -25.61 -2.40
CA LEU A 940 9.10 -24.40 -1.97
C LEU A 940 7.60 -24.59 -2.11
N LEU A 941 7.13 -25.07 -3.27
CA LEU A 941 5.69 -25.27 -3.51
C LEU A 941 5.06 -26.24 -2.48
N ASP A 942 5.79 -27.24 -1.98
CA ASP A 942 5.31 -28.16 -0.93
C ASP A 942 5.10 -27.43 0.42
N PHE A 943 5.99 -26.48 0.77
CA PHE A 943 5.78 -25.61 1.93
C PHE A 943 4.62 -24.64 1.72
N LEU A 944 4.48 -24.07 0.52
CA LEU A 944 3.37 -23.19 0.19
C LEU A 944 2.02 -23.93 0.22
N ARG A 945 1.96 -25.21 -0.19
CA ARG A 945 0.75 -26.03 -0.03
C ARG A 945 0.33 -26.17 1.43
N LEU A 946 1.28 -26.35 2.34
CA LEU A 946 1.00 -26.37 3.77
C LEU A 946 0.47 -25.01 4.28
N LYS A 947 1.08 -23.91 3.81
CA LYS A 947 0.63 -22.54 4.10
C LYS A 947 -0.79 -22.30 3.58
N VAL A 948 -1.07 -22.62 2.33
CA VAL A 948 -2.40 -22.48 1.69
C VAL A 948 -3.45 -23.30 2.42
N ASN A 949 -3.13 -24.51 2.88
CA ASN A 949 -4.06 -25.30 3.69
C ASN A 949 -4.38 -24.59 5.02
N TYR A 950 -3.37 -24.00 5.68
CA TYR A 950 -3.58 -23.19 6.88
C TYR A 950 -4.41 -21.94 6.59
N ASP A 951 -4.11 -21.20 5.52
CA ASP A 951 -4.85 -20.01 5.08
C ASP A 951 -6.32 -20.34 4.80
N ARG A 952 -6.57 -21.52 4.22
CA ARG A 952 -7.93 -22.03 4.01
C ARG A 952 -8.67 -22.20 5.34
N GLN A 953 -8.03 -22.74 6.37
CA GLN A 953 -8.65 -22.88 7.69
C GLN A 953 -8.86 -21.52 8.36
N ALA A 954 -7.89 -20.60 8.26
CA ALA A 954 -8.02 -19.24 8.76
C ALA A 954 -9.18 -18.50 8.08
N TRP A 955 -9.36 -18.68 6.77
CA TRP A 955 -10.47 -18.12 6.00
C TRP A 955 -11.83 -18.61 6.52
N LEU A 956 -11.97 -19.90 6.86
CA LEU A 956 -13.21 -20.43 7.43
C LEU A 956 -13.54 -19.79 8.80
N LEU A 957 -12.54 -19.32 9.53
CA LEU A 957 -12.70 -18.67 10.84
C LEU A 957 -12.99 -17.16 10.74
N ARG A 958 -13.14 -16.57 9.55
CA ARG A 958 -13.35 -15.12 9.39
C ARG A 958 -14.49 -14.53 10.25
N PRO A 959 -15.70 -15.12 10.34
CA PRO A 959 -16.78 -14.59 11.18
C PRO A 959 -16.39 -14.50 12.68
N VAL A 960 -15.54 -15.42 13.12
CA VAL A 960 -15.06 -15.55 14.50
C VAL A 960 -14.04 -14.47 14.83
N MET A 961 -13.16 -14.18 13.88
CA MET A 961 -12.16 -13.12 13.98
C MET A 961 -12.86 -11.75 14.02
N LEU A 962 -13.82 -11.51 13.12
CA LEU A 962 -14.62 -10.28 13.09
C LEU A 962 -15.38 -10.04 14.41
N ALA A 963 -15.92 -11.11 15.01
CA ALA A 963 -16.60 -11.02 16.29
C ALA A 963 -15.70 -10.46 17.39
N HIS A 964 -14.45 -10.94 17.45
CA HIS A 964 -13.46 -10.45 18.40
C HIS A 964 -13.08 -8.98 18.14
N GLU A 965 -12.80 -8.63 16.89
CA GLU A 965 -12.44 -7.26 16.49
C GLU A 965 -13.53 -6.26 16.91
N VAL A 966 -14.80 -6.57 16.65
CA VAL A 966 -15.93 -5.72 17.04
C VAL A 966 -16.08 -5.62 18.55
N LEU A 967 -15.94 -6.72 19.30
CA LEU A 967 -15.98 -6.69 20.77
C LEU A 967 -14.90 -5.77 21.35
N VAL A 968 -13.68 -5.85 20.79
CA VAL A 968 -12.55 -5.04 21.20
C VAL A 968 -12.80 -3.55 20.92
N ARG A 969 -13.29 -3.21 19.72
CA ARG A 969 -13.62 -1.83 19.32
C ARG A 969 -14.78 -1.24 20.12
N CYS A 970 -15.78 -2.04 20.47
CA CYS A 970 -16.87 -1.63 21.38
C CYS A 970 -16.43 -1.52 22.85
N GLY A 971 -15.14 -1.73 23.17
CA GLY A 971 -14.59 -1.60 24.52
C GLY A 971 -14.93 -2.76 25.47
N ARG A 972 -15.44 -3.89 24.95
CA ARG A 972 -15.86 -5.08 25.73
C ARG A 972 -14.69 -6.03 26.02
N ARG A 973 -13.69 -5.54 26.74
CA ARG A 973 -12.42 -6.25 26.97
C ARG A 973 -12.60 -7.65 27.58
N ARG A 974 -13.45 -7.80 28.60
CA ARG A 974 -13.67 -9.09 29.27
C ARG A 974 -14.31 -10.12 28.33
N ALA A 975 -15.34 -9.72 27.58
CA ALA A 975 -15.97 -10.60 26.60
C ALA A 975 -14.99 -11.00 25.48
N ALA A 976 -14.17 -10.05 25.00
CA ALA A 976 -13.14 -10.33 24.01
C ALA A 976 -12.08 -11.32 24.53
N ASP A 977 -11.63 -11.20 25.78
CA ASP A 977 -10.67 -12.12 26.39
C ASP A 977 -11.24 -13.54 26.56
N VAL A 978 -12.52 -13.66 26.93
CA VAL A 978 -13.22 -14.96 27.02
C VAL A 978 -13.36 -15.57 25.64
N TRP A 979 -13.78 -14.79 24.64
CA TRP A 979 -13.90 -15.23 23.25
C TRP A 979 -12.57 -15.72 22.68
N ARG A 980 -11.50 -14.93 22.85
CA ARG A 980 -10.13 -15.30 22.45
C ARG A 980 -9.70 -16.63 23.09
N SER A 981 -9.96 -16.79 24.38
CA SER A 981 -9.59 -18.02 25.10
C SER A 981 -10.36 -19.24 24.58
N ALA A 982 -11.63 -19.08 24.24
CA ALA A 982 -12.45 -20.13 23.63
C ALA A 982 -11.93 -20.52 22.24
N VAL A 983 -11.62 -19.54 21.39
CA VAL A 983 -11.05 -19.77 20.05
C VAL A 983 -9.70 -20.49 20.14
N ALA A 984 -8.79 -20.00 20.99
CA ALA A 984 -7.47 -20.60 21.18
C ALA A 984 -7.56 -22.06 21.66
N ALA A 985 -8.53 -22.39 22.52
CA ALA A 985 -8.73 -23.76 22.99
C ALA A 985 -9.23 -24.70 21.87
N ARG A 986 -10.10 -24.21 20.98
CA ARG A 986 -10.68 -24.99 19.87
C ARG A 986 -9.71 -25.17 18.71
N THR A 987 -8.91 -24.16 18.37
CA THR A 987 -7.98 -24.20 17.21
C THR A 987 -6.61 -24.83 17.54
N ALA A 988 -6.27 -24.98 18.82
CA ALA A 988 -5.01 -25.59 19.28
C ALA A 988 -4.64 -26.95 18.62
N PRO A 989 -5.54 -27.96 18.51
CA PRO A 989 -5.19 -29.24 17.89
C PRO A 989 -4.85 -29.11 16.41
N LEU A 990 -5.62 -28.31 15.66
CA LEU A 990 -5.39 -28.05 14.24
C LEU A 990 -4.05 -27.35 14.01
N ALA A 991 -3.77 -26.30 14.78
CA ALA A 991 -2.50 -25.60 14.72
C ALA A 991 -1.30 -26.51 15.05
N ALA A 992 -1.44 -27.40 16.02
CA ALA A 992 -0.41 -28.38 16.37
C ALA A 992 -0.13 -29.38 15.24
N GLU A 993 -1.16 -29.76 14.47
CA GLU A 993 -1.00 -30.63 13.30
C GLU A 993 -0.22 -29.93 12.18
N HIS A 994 -0.54 -28.68 11.85
CA HIS A 994 0.20 -27.91 10.84
C HIS A 994 1.68 -27.73 11.22
N LEU A 995 1.97 -27.40 12.48
CA LEU A 995 3.35 -27.28 12.96
C LEU A 995 4.12 -28.61 12.89
N LYS A 996 3.46 -29.73 13.19
CA LYS A 996 4.06 -31.07 13.04
C LYS A 996 4.35 -31.40 11.58
N ASN A 997 3.45 -31.04 10.67
CA ASN A 997 3.64 -31.22 9.23
C ASN A 997 4.79 -30.35 8.70
N PHE A 998 4.91 -29.11 9.20
CA PHE A 998 6.02 -28.21 8.91
C PHE A 998 7.37 -28.80 9.35
N GLU A 999 7.46 -29.35 10.58
CA GLU A 999 8.68 -30.00 11.05
C GLU A 999 9.05 -31.23 10.21
N ARG A 1000 8.06 -31.98 9.72
CA ARG A 1000 8.27 -33.13 8.83
C ARG A 1000 8.85 -32.68 7.48
N LEU A 1001 8.29 -31.63 6.88
CA LEU A 1001 8.81 -31.06 5.62
C LEU A 1001 10.22 -30.49 5.82
N SER A 1002 10.45 -29.79 6.94
CA SER A 1002 11.75 -29.21 7.27
C SER A 1002 12.85 -30.27 7.38
N LYS A 1003 12.55 -31.40 8.03
CA LYS A 1003 13.48 -32.54 8.13
C LYS A 1003 13.68 -33.25 6.79
N ARG A 1004 12.65 -33.31 5.93
CA ARG A 1004 12.70 -33.98 4.63
C ARG A 1004 13.62 -33.25 3.65
N TYR A 1005 13.47 -31.93 3.53
CA TYR A 1005 14.20 -31.12 2.56
C TYR A 1005 15.48 -30.48 3.11
N GLY A 1006 15.70 -30.55 4.44
CA GLY A 1006 16.88 -29.95 5.06
C GLY A 1006 16.86 -28.42 4.99
N MET A 1007 15.67 -27.82 5.09
CA MET A 1007 15.48 -26.38 5.05
C MET A 1007 14.34 -25.98 5.99
N LYS A 1008 14.38 -24.76 6.51
CA LYS A 1008 13.32 -24.17 7.32
C LYS A 1008 13.04 -22.80 6.73
N LEU A 1009 11.79 -22.54 6.39
CA LEU A 1009 11.36 -21.24 5.87
C LEU A 1009 10.70 -20.46 7.00
N PRO A 1010 11.35 -19.42 7.59
CA PRO A 1010 10.78 -18.56 8.62
C PRO A 1010 9.42 -18.00 8.24
N SER A 1011 9.25 -17.51 7.00
CA SER A 1011 7.98 -16.93 6.54
C SER A 1011 6.79 -17.88 6.72
N VAL A 1012 6.98 -19.17 6.39
CA VAL A 1012 5.96 -20.21 6.59
C VAL A 1012 5.91 -20.68 8.04
N ALA A 1013 7.07 -20.83 8.69
CA ALA A 1013 7.13 -21.29 10.08
C ALA A 1013 6.36 -20.38 11.03
N GLU A 1014 6.53 -19.07 10.86
CA GLU A 1014 5.94 -18.04 11.70
C GLU A 1014 4.45 -17.90 11.45
N HIS A 1015 4.03 -17.89 10.19
CA HIS A 1015 2.62 -17.86 9.81
C HIS A 1015 1.83 -19.02 10.44
N LEU A 1016 2.42 -20.22 10.47
CA LEU A 1016 1.83 -21.37 11.17
C LEU A 1016 1.94 -21.26 12.70
N ALA A 1017 2.96 -20.57 13.22
CA ALA A 1017 3.15 -20.34 14.65
C ALA A 1017 2.17 -19.32 15.24
N GLU A 1018 1.43 -18.59 14.41
CA GLU A 1018 0.31 -17.73 14.82
C GLU A 1018 -0.84 -18.51 15.46
N ARG A 1019 -0.98 -19.79 15.12
CA ARG A 1019 -2.00 -20.72 15.66
C ARG A 1019 -3.44 -20.21 15.56
N PHE A 1020 -3.73 -19.37 14.56
CA PHE A 1020 -5.02 -18.68 14.35
C PHE A 1020 -5.40 -17.69 15.47
N VAL A 1021 -4.50 -17.39 16.40
CA VAL A 1021 -4.77 -16.50 17.56
C VAL A 1021 -4.07 -15.15 17.39
N LEU A 1022 -2.97 -15.09 16.63
CA LEU A 1022 -2.22 -13.83 16.44
C LEU A 1022 -3.11 -12.67 15.95
N PRO A 1023 -4.04 -12.84 14.98
CA PRO A 1023 -4.93 -11.75 14.58
C PRO A 1023 -5.74 -11.16 15.75
N LEU A 1024 -6.21 -12.03 16.66
CA LEU A 1024 -6.94 -11.61 17.87
C LEU A 1024 -6.03 -10.81 18.83
N ASP A 1025 -4.76 -11.21 18.94
CA ASP A 1025 -3.79 -10.46 19.75
C ASP A 1025 -3.45 -9.09 19.12
N ILE A 1026 -3.46 -8.99 17.79
CA ILE A 1026 -3.27 -7.75 17.04
C ILE A 1026 -4.45 -6.80 17.25
N ASP A 1027 -5.71 -7.26 17.13
CA ASP A 1027 -6.90 -6.43 17.41
C ASP A 1027 -6.80 -5.78 18.80
N GLN A 1028 -6.39 -6.60 19.76
CA GLN A 1028 -6.19 -6.23 21.15
C GLN A 1028 -5.06 -5.21 21.37
N LEU A 1029 -4.03 -5.20 20.50
CA LEU A 1029 -2.99 -4.19 20.49
C LEU A 1029 -3.49 -2.88 19.84
N ARG A 1030 -4.18 -2.96 18.70
CA ARG A 1030 -4.75 -1.81 17.98
C ARG A 1030 -5.66 -0.98 18.87
N ALA A 1031 -6.53 -1.63 19.64
CA ALA A 1031 -7.43 -0.93 20.56
C ALA A 1031 -6.75 -0.18 21.73
N LEU A 1032 -5.46 -0.39 21.95
CA LEU A 1032 -4.67 0.37 22.92
C LEU A 1032 -4.03 1.62 22.30
N VAL A 1033 -3.89 1.71 20.98
CA VAL A 1033 -3.23 2.83 20.28
C VAL A 1033 -3.98 4.13 20.50
N ARG A 1034 -5.28 4.17 20.17
CA ARG A 1034 -6.10 5.37 20.30
C ARG A 1034 -6.10 5.98 21.73
N PRO A 1035 -6.36 5.21 22.81
CA PRO A 1035 -6.25 5.74 24.18
C PRO A 1035 -4.86 6.24 24.57
N VAL A 1036 -3.80 5.67 23.98
CA VAL A 1036 -2.42 6.10 24.23
C VAL A 1036 -2.13 7.41 23.52
N ALA A 1037 -2.48 7.51 22.24
CA ALA A 1037 -2.33 8.72 21.44
C ALA A 1037 -3.10 9.92 22.05
N GLU A 1038 -4.36 9.71 22.44
CA GLU A 1038 -5.18 10.72 23.12
C GLU A 1038 -4.57 11.13 24.47
N GLY A 1039 -4.13 10.16 25.27
CA GLY A 1039 -3.47 10.44 26.55
C GLY A 1039 -2.18 11.25 26.38
N ALA A 1040 -1.37 10.94 25.35
CA ALA A 1040 -0.14 11.67 25.02
C ALA A 1040 -0.45 13.12 24.64
N ARG A 1041 -1.45 13.37 23.78
CA ARG A 1041 -1.92 14.73 23.42
C ARG A 1041 -2.31 15.52 24.67
N GLU A 1042 -3.12 14.92 25.55
CA GLU A 1042 -3.56 15.54 26.83
C GLU A 1042 -2.45 15.68 27.89
N GLY A 1043 -1.25 15.12 27.66
CA GLY A 1043 -0.16 15.12 28.64
C GLY A 1043 -0.37 14.19 29.83
N ARG A 1044 -1.27 13.21 29.71
CA ARG A 1044 -1.53 12.17 30.70
C ARG A 1044 -0.70 10.92 30.37
N ARG A 1045 -0.36 10.14 31.39
CA ARG A 1045 0.20 8.79 31.20
C ARG A 1045 -0.90 7.76 31.39
N PRO A 1046 -1.60 7.33 30.32
CA PRO A 1046 -2.69 6.38 30.46
C PRO A 1046 -2.15 5.01 30.89
N ARG A 1047 -2.90 4.28 31.73
CA ARG A 1047 -2.61 2.86 32.05
C ARG A 1047 -2.52 1.98 30.80
N ALA A 1048 -3.16 2.41 29.70
CA ALA A 1048 -3.08 1.75 28.40
C ALA A 1048 -1.64 1.70 27.84
N LEU A 1049 -0.78 2.69 28.14
CA LEU A 1049 0.61 2.71 27.68
C LEU A 1049 1.44 1.57 28.31
N GLU A 1050 1.26 1.32 29.61
CA GLU A 1050 1.93 0.20 30.28
C GLU A 1050 1.45 -1.16 29.74
N GLN A 1051 0.16 -1.26 29.41
CA GLN A 1051 -0.41 -2.46 28.79
C GLN A 1051 0.14 -2.69 27.37
N LEU A 1052 0.22 -1.61 26.58
CA LEU A 1052 0.76 -1.64 25.22
C LEU A 1052 2.23 -2.08 25.24
N ARG A 1053 3.07 -1.47 26.09
CA ARG A 1053 4.48 -1.84 26.28
C ARG A 1053 4.62 -3.32 26.62
N LYS A 1054 3.90 -3.80 27.65
CA LYS A 1054 3.98 -5.19 28.08
C LYS A 1054 3.61 -6.18 26.96
N ARG A 1055 2.66 -5.83 26.10
CA ARG A 1055 2.28 -6.69 24.97
C ARG A 1055 3.28 -6.61 23.83
N ILE A 1056 3.76 -5.42 23.47
CA ILE A 1056 4.82 -5.25 22.47
C ILE A 1056 6.08 -6.01 22.88
N ASP A 1057 6.44 -6.03 24.17
CA ASP A 1057 7.57 -6.82 24.70
C ASP A 1057 7.38 -8.33 24.47
N GLN A 1058 6.14 -8.83 24.45
CA GLN A 1058 5.85 -10.24 24.14
C GLN A 1058 6.06 -10.53 22.65
N PHE A 1059 5.62 -9.62 21.78
CA PHE A 1059 5.77 -9.74 20.32
C PHE A 1059 7.23 -9.55 19.87
N THR A 1060 8.00 -8.72 20.56
CA THR A 1060 9.43 -8.47 20.27
C THR A 1060 10.38 -9.53 20.81
N SER A 1061 9.89 -10.46 21.64
CA SER A 1061 10.71 -11.55 22.17
C SER A 1061 11.23 -12.52 21.09
N ARG A 1062 10.59 -12.55 19.91
CA ARG A 1062 11.06 -13.30 18.74
C ARG A 1062 10.88 -12.42 17.50
N PRO A 1063 11.96 -12.10 16.77
CA PRO A 1063 11.83 -11.37 15.52
C PRO A 1063 11.01 -12.19 14.53
N THR A 1064 10.14 -11.50 13.79
CA THR A 1064 9.26 -12.11 12.78
C THR A 1064 9.66 -11.65 11.37
N GLY A 1065 9.70 -12.59 10.45
CA GLY A 1065 9.81 -12.41 9.01
C GLY A 1065 11.23 -12.68 8.50
N ALA A 1066 11.37 -12.59 7.18
CA ALA A 1066 12.68 -12.62 6.53
C ALA A 1066 13.44 -11.28 6.60
N GLY A 1067 12.87 -10.28 7.31
CA GLY A 1067 13.42 -8.93 7.46
C GLY A 1067 13.35 -8.07 6.20
N TYR A 1068 12.61 -8.48 5.17
CA TYR A 1068 12.39 -7.69 3.95
C TYR A 1068 11.09 -6.90 3.96
N GLU A 1069 10.10 -7.35 4.74
CA GLU A 1069 8.78 -6.74 4.86
C GLU A 1069 8.53 -6.39 6.33
N THR A 1070 7.85 -5.28 6.58
CA THR A 1070 7.49 -4.88 7.94
C THR A 1070 6.52 -5.93 8.52
N PRO A 1071 6.70 -6.37 9.78
CA PRO A 1071 5.75 -7.28 10.40
C PRO A 1071 4.32 -6.72 10.38
N LYS A 1072 3.36 -7.51 9.88
CA LYS A 1072 1.95 -7.13 9.75
C LYS A 1072 1.33 -6.51 11.01
N TRP A 1073 1.75 -6.95 12.19
CA TRP A 1073 1.26 -6.42 13.46
C TRP A 1073 1.76 -5.00 13.74
N ILE A 1074 2.92 -4.60 13.23
CA ILE A 1074 3.44 -3.22 13.32
C ILE A 1074 2.74 -2.34 12.29
N GLU A 1075 2.57 -2.82 11.05
CA GLU A 1075 1.78 -2.12 10.03
C GLU A 1075 0.37 -1.83 10.55
N ALA A 1076 -0.28 -2.83 11.16
CA ALA A 1076 -1.60 -2.65 11.77
C ALA A 1076 -1.62 -1.60 12.89
N LEU A 1077 -0.51 -1.39 13.61
CA LEU A 1077 -0.39 -0.33 14.62
C LEU A 1077 -0.16 1.04 14.01
N LYS A 1078 0.66 1.13 12.96
CA LYS A 1078 0.88 2.35 12.19
C LYS A 1078 -0.43 2.81 11.53
N ASN A 1079 -1.10 1.92 10.80
CA ASN A 1079 -2.41 2.21 10.19
C ASN A 1079 -3.45 2.67 11.22
N GLU A 1080 -3.47 2.06 12.41
CA GLU A 1080 -4.36 2.51 13.50
C GLU A 1080 -3.98 3.91 14.03
N LEU A 1081 -2.68 4.21 14.12
CA LEU A 1081 -2.20 5.54 14.49
C LEU A 1081 -2.60 6.58 13.43
N ASP A 1082 -2.42 6.26 12.15
CA ASP A 1082 -2.77 7.12 11.03
C ASP A 1082 -4.29 7.34 10.96
N ALA A 1083 -5.10 6.31 11.18
CA ALA A 1083 -6.56 6.45 11.32
C ALA A 1083 -6.95 7.35 12.51
N THR A 1084 -6.26 7.27 13.65
CA THR A 1084 -6.49 8.19 14.78
C THR A 1084 -6.01 9.62 14.52
N ALA A 1085 -5.08 9.80 13.58
CA ALA A 1085 -4.74 11.09 13.03
C ALA A 1085 -5.88 11.56 12.12
N TYR A 1086 -6.17 10.89 11.02
CA TYR A 1086 -7.06 11.40 9.97
C TYR A 1086 -8.56 11.46 10.31
N GLN A 1087 -9.00 10.95 11.48
CA GLN A 1087 -10.42 10.92 11.85
C GLN A 1087 -11.34 10.36 10.75
N SER A 1088 -10.81 9.55 9.85
CA SER A 1088 -11.64 8.58 9.18
C SER A 1088 -12.09 7.64 10.30
N ASP A 1089 -13.38 7.65 10.65
CA ASP A 1089 -14.02 6.43 11.15
C ASP A 1089 -13.98 5.44 9.96
N GLU A 1090 -12.78 5.01 9.58
CA GLU A 1090 -12.45 4.18 8.42
C GLU A 1090 -13.13 2.82 8.52
N ASP A 1091 -13.57 2.49 9.73
CA ASP A 1091 -14.41 1.35 10.03
C ASP A 1091 -15.75 1.36 9.28
N PHE A 1092 -16.20 2.50 8.73
CA PHE A 1092 -17.49 2.60 8.06
C PHE A 1092 -17.48 3.54 6.83
N GLY A 1093 -16.54 3.36 5.89
CA GLY A 1093 -16.51 4.05 4.57
C GLY A 1093 -17.68 3.75 3.61
N ILE A 1094 -18.83 3.31 4.13
CA ILE A 1094 -20.01 2.88 3.36
C ILE A 1094 -21.25 3.71 3.72
N ILE A 1095 -21.39 4.14 4.98
CA ILE A 1095 -22.42 5.09 5.37
C ILE A 1095 -21.73 6.44 5.46
N ASP A 1096 -22.20 7.40 4.66
CA ASP A 1096 -21.70 8.77 4.71
C ASP A 1096 -21.67 9.25 6.17
N SER A 1097 -20.53 9.80 6.61
CA SER A 1097 -20.26 10.28 7.98
C SER A 1097 -21.40 11.12 8.59
N LEU A 1098 -22.16 11.80 7.73
CA LEU A 1098 -23.29 12.66 8.06
C LEU A 1098 -24.64 11.93 8.23
N VAL A 1099 -24.80 10.69 7.74
CA VAL A 1099 -25.99 9.86 7.95
C VAL A 1099 -25.89 9.20 9.33
N ARG A 1100 -26.12 10.00 10.38
CA ARG A 1100 -26.22 9.51 11.76
C ARG A 1100 -27.51 8.71 11.93
N ILE A 1101 -27.50 7.41 11.65
CA ILE A 1101 -28.56 6.48 12.11
C ILE A 1101 -28.16 6.04 13.53
N PRO A 1102 -28.83 6.52 14.59
CA PRO A 1102 -28.51 6.10 15.95
C PRO A 1102 -28.81 4.61 16.10
N GLN A 1103 -27.93 3.90 16.82
CA GLN A 1103 -28.12 2.48 17.10
C GLN A 1103 -29.36 2.29 17.97
N LYS A 1104 -30.36 1.57 17.45
CA LYS A 1104 -31.47 1.06 18.26
C LYS A 1104 -30.94 -0.05 19.17
N ARG A 1105 -31.13 0.11 20.47
CA ARG A 1105 -30.75 -0.88 21.49
C ARG A 1105 -31.88 -1.89 21.67
N LEU A 1106 -31.54 -3.17 21.54
CA LEU A 1106 -32.50 -4.28 21.62
C LEU A 1106 -32.49 -4.91 23.02
N SER A 1107 -33.66 -5.32 23.50
CA SER A 1107 -33.75 -6.12 24.72
C SER A 1107 -33.30 -7.57 24.48
N PRO A 1108 -32.83 -8.30 25.51
CA PRO A 1108 -32.42 -9.71 25.36
C PRO A 1108 -33.51 -10.61 24.75
N ALA A 1109 -34.78 -10.36 25.09
CA ALA A 1109 -35.91 -11.12 24.57
C ALA A 1109 -36.20 -10.84 23.09
N GLU A 1110 -36.07 -9.59 22.64
CA GLU A 1110 -36.24 -9.22 21.23
C GLU A 1110 -35.12 -9.78 20.37
N PHE A 1111 -33.88 -9.74 20.89
CA PHE A 1111 -32.71 -10.30 20.20
C PHE A 1111 -32.84 -11.82 20.06
N LYS A 1112 -33.15 -12.53 21.16
CA LYS A 1112 -33.37 -13.97 21.13
C LYS A 1112 -34.47 -14.37 20.13
N LYS A 1113 -35.57 -13.62 20.10
CA LYS A 1113 -36.66 -13.87 19.14
C LYS A 1113 -36.20 -13.69 17.69
N GLN A 1114 -35.36 -12.69 17.41
CA GLN A 1114 -34.81 -12.50 16.06
C GLN A 1114 -33.82 -13.60 15.67
N ILE A 1115 -32.95 -14.04 16.59
CA ILE A 1115 -32.08 -15.21 16.37
C ILE A 1115 -32.90 -16.47 16.09
N GLU A 1116 -33.94 -16.73 16.89
CA GLU A 1116 -34.83 -17.88 16.67
C GLU A 1116 -35.56 -17.84 15.32
N GLN A 1117 -35.78 -16.65 14.77
CA GLN A 1117 -36.36 -16.43 13.44
C GLN A 1117 -35.34 -16.55 12.30
N MET A 1118 -34.05 -16.39 12.59
CA MET A 1118 -32.96 -16.65 11.64
C MET A 1118 -32.67 -18.14 11.49
N PHE A 1119 -32.94 -18.93 12.53
CA PHE A 1119 -32.86 -20.38 12.46
C PHE A 1119 -34.06 -20.97 11.72
N ASP A 1120 -33.87 -21.30 10.44
CA ASP A 1120 -34.80 -22.18 9.72
C ASP A 1120 -34.85 -23.56 10.41
N ASP A 1121 -36.01 -24.23 10.40
CA ASP A 1121 -36.19 -25.55 11.03
C ASP A 1121 -35.25 -26.65 10.44
N GLU A 1122 -34.70 -26.44 9.22
CA GLU A 1122 -33.65 -27.29 8.64
C GLU A 1122 -32.26 -27.07 9.28
N MET A 1123 -31.96 -25.87 9.80
CA MET A 1123 -30.68 -25.56 10.45
C MET A 1123 -30.57 -26.13 11.87
N ARG A 1124 -31.69 -26.41 12.55
CA ARG A 1124 -31.73 -26.92 13.93
C ARG A 1124 -31.13 -28.33 14.12
N GLY A 1125 -30.90 -29.07 13.03
CA GLY A 1125 -30.47 -30.47 13.07
C GLY A 1125 -28.96 -30.73 13.03
N THR A 1126 -28.10 -29.70 12.90
CA THR A 1126 -26.65 -29.88 12.63
C THR A 1126 -25.73 -29.04 13.52
N PHE A 1127 -26.04 -28.89 14.81
CA PHE A 1127 -25.13 -28.20 15.74
C PHE A 1127 -24.06 -29.13 16.31
N SER A 1128 -22.94 -29.25 15.59
CA SER A 1128 -21.59 -29.58 16.09
C SER A 1128 -20.59 -29.67 14.91
N TYR A 1129 -20.49 -28.62 14.09
CA TYR A 1129 -19.44 -28.54 13.07
C TYR A 1129 -18.74 -27.19 13.11
N TRP A 1130 -18.25 -26.85 14.30
CA TRP A 1130 -16.91 -26.30 14.39
C TRP A 1130 -15.95 -27.49 14.34
N PRO A 1131 -14.98 -27.55 13.43
CA PRO A 1131 -13.88 -28.49 13.57
C PRO A 1131 -13.12 -28.28 14.89
#